data_AF-A0A5R8NSY9-F1
#
_entry.id   AF-A0A5R8NSY9-F1
#
_cell.length_a   1.000
_cell.length_b   1.000
_cell.length_c   1.000
_cell.angle_alpha   90.00
_cell.angle_beta   90.00
_cell.angle_gamma   90.00
#
_symmetry.space_group_name_H-M   'P 1'
#
loop_
_entity.id
_entity.type
_entity.pdbx_description
1 polymer ?
#
loop_
_entity_poly.entity_id
_entity_poly.type
_entity_poly.pdbx_seq_one_letter_code
_entity_poly.pdbx_strand_id
1 'polypeptide(L)'
;MAEVPHYTGLVLGVFAVACLLWSLSPALRYLTHAPRHYIDDYYFDAPDTSLVWALVVGLLAAATAGRKRIAWWLLVIYLVTWVLDNVVAFVTDRDVHALIAAVVHVAVIGVLIAAWPEFYTRVRRGAGRKALLALVGGAALGCLLGWGLVEMFPGSLPAGAQRPLWAVYRVTGAILVENEQFDGSPHHFVNFLLGLFGAVALLTAFMVLLRSQRADNAMTGLDESALRGLLARSDVEDSLGYFATRRDKAVVFAPSGKAAITYRVELGVCLASGDPIGIKEAWPQAIDAWLRLADQFGWAPAVMGASELGATAYRRAGLSVLRLGDEAVLDTRNFSLAGAEMKPVRQAVNRLRRQGMGVRIRRHSEIPADEFAQIVARAEAWRDTENERGFSMALGRLGDPLDGDCLLVEAVDSDDRVLAMLSLVPWGRTGVSLELMRRDPLGPNGVMELMISQLALTSDQYGITKISLNFAVFRSVFEEGGRIGAGPILRAWRGVLLFFSRWWQLEALYRSNVKYQPIWVPRFFLFEERRQLPRVAMASGLAEGFLPRFGAEPDPATHTGRHSAVPPAITGLHADGSPPEPPESEAELQLARRPEQVRVRMNKLDRLAATGIDAYPVAYPPTHTVAAARRSPRGTTVRVCGRLLRIRDYGGVVFAVVRDWSDDIQLVLDRERLGAKRCAEFSEFFDLGDLIEVSGRIGRSRRGELSLLVADWRMLGKCLHPLPDKWKGLADPEARVRQRYVDMMINPETRDVLAKRSAVVRSLRDSLTDWGYIEVETPILQQVHGGANATPFRTHIDAYDLDLYLRIAPELYLKRLCVGGVEKVFEIGRTFRNEGVDFSHNPEFTILEAYEAHSDYERMMHLCRQLIQNAALAANGAMVAMRPKGDGTFEAVDISGEWPVKTVHGAISQAIGTEITPRTDVTRLRELCDANTIPYQHSWDAGQIVLEMYEHLVEDRTQEPTFYIDFPTSVSPLTRGHRRIAGVAERWDLVAWGVELGTAYSELTDPVEQRRRLTEQSMLAAGGDPEAMELDEDFLQALEHAMPPTGGLGMGVDRVVMLITGRSIRETLPFPLVKPR
;
A
#
# COMPACT_ATOMS: atom_id res chain seq x y z
N MET A 1 -23.42 -16.19 23.28
CA MET A 1 -23.44 -15.17 24.35
C MET A 1 -23.30 -13.75 23.79
N ALA A 2 -22.36 -13.48 22.87
CA ALA A 2 -22.11 -12.17 22.25
C ALA A 2 -23.32 -11.32 21.80
N GLU A 3 -24.43 -11.95 21.38
CA GLU A 3 -25.67 -11.25 21.00
C GLU A 3 -26.62 -10.92 22.17
N VAL A 4 -26.40 -11.44 23.38
CA VAL A 4 -27.26 -11.17 24.55
C VAL A 4 -27.38 -9.66 24.84
N PRO A 5 -26.30 -8.85 24.86
CA PRO A 5 -26.42 -7.40 25.00
C PRO A 5 -27.32 -6.74 23.93
N HIS A 6 -27.30 -7.26 22.69
CA HIS A 6 -28.13 -6.75 21.59
C HIS A 6 -29.60 -7.14 21.78
N TYR A 7 -29.91 -8.41 22.08
CA TYR A 7 -31.28 -8.85 22.34
C TYR A 7 -31.88 -8.21 23.59
N THR A 8 -31.13 -8.08 24.69
CA THR A 8 -31.57 -7.35 25.89
C THR A 8 -31.88 -5.89 25.56
N GLY A 9 -31.00 -5.22 24.80
CA GLY A 9 -31.25 -3.85 24.35
C GLY A 9 -32.44 -3.72 23.42
N LEU A 10 -32.68 -4.70 22.54
CA LEU A 10 -33.84 -4.73 21.65
C LEU A 10 -35.16 -4.89 22.42
N VAL A 11 -35.23 -5.84 23.36
CA VAL A 11 -36.43 -6.08 24.20
C VAL A 11 -36.76 -4.85 25.04
N LEU A 12 -35.78 -4.27 25.73
CA LEU A 12 -35.96 -3.04 26.49
C LEU A 12 -36.34 -1.86 25.58
N GLY A 13 -35.81 -1.79 24.35
CA GLY A 13 -36.15 -0.76 23.38
C GLY A 13 -37.58 -0.85 22.87
N VAL A 14 -38.07 -2.06 22.59
CA VAL A 14 -39.48 -2.30 22.23
C VAL A 14 -40.41 -1.96 23.39
N PHE A 15 -40.06 -2.34 24.62
CA PHE A 15 -40.83 -1.99 25.82
C PHE A 15 -40.84 -0.48 26.10
N ALA A 16 -39.71 0.22 25.92
CA ALA A 16 -39.63 1.68 26.01
C ALA A 16 -40.56 2.39 25.01
N VAL A 17 -40.65 1.87 23.77
CA VAL A 17 -41.59 2.37 22.76
C VAL A 17 -43.04 2.07 23.16
N ALA A 18 -43.34 0.90 23.73
CA ALA A 18 -44.68 0.61 24.27
C ALA A 18 -45.08 1.60 25.38
N CYS A 19 -44.22 1.82 26.38
CA CYS A 19 -44.44 2.79 27.45
C CYS A 19 -44.60 4.24 26.94
N LEU A 20 -43.87 4.62 25.90
CA LEU A 20 -44.04 5.91 25.23
C LEU A 20 -45.42 6.02 24.56
N LEU A 21 -45.85 4.98 23.83
CA LEU A 21 -47.15 4.96 23.16
C LEU A 21 -48.33 4.90 24.15
N TRP A 22 -48.20 4.16 25.27
CA TRP A 22 -49.19 4.15 26.36
C TRP A 22 -49.30 5.50 27.08
N SER A 23 -48.17 6.20 27.25
CA SER A 23 -48.14 7.56 27.81
C SER A 23 -48.79 8.58 26.88
N LEU A 24 -48.65 8.43 25.55
CA LEU A 24 -49.16 9.38 24.55
C LEU A 24 -50.59 9.09 24.07
N SER A 25 -51.05 7.83 24.09
CA SER A 25 -52.34 7.42 23.51
C SER A 25 -53.26 6.75 24.54
N PRO A 26 -54.28 7.47 25.07
CA PRO A 26 -55.30 6.89 25.94
C PRO A 26 -56.09 5.74 25.29
N ALA A 27 -56.34 5.83 23.99
CA ALA A 27 -57.05 4.78 23.24
C ALA A 27 -56.23 3.48 23.16
N LEU A 28 -54.91 3.56 22.95
CA LEU A 28 -54.04 2.39 22.99
C LEU A 28 -54.00 1.79 24.39
N ARG A 29 -53.87 2.62 25.43
CA ARG A 29 -53.82 2.16 26.82
C ARG A 29 -55.09 1.41 27.24
N TYR A 30 -56.26 1.86 26.78
CA TYR A 30 -57.52 1.14 26.97
C TYR A 30 -57.52 -0.22 26.26
N LEU A 31 -57.11 -0.27 24.98
CA LEU A 31 -57.05 -1.51 24.19
C LEU A 31 -56.05 -2.54 24.75
N THR A 32 -54.94 -2.10 25.35
CA THR A 32 -53.91 -2.98 25.92
C THR A 32 -53.95 -3.06 27.45
N HIS A 33 -55.06 -2.68 28.10
CA HIS A 33 -55.15 -2.55 29.56
C HIS A 33 -54.72 -3.84 30.29
N ALA A 34 -55.37 -4.96 29.99
CA ALA A 34 -55.10 -6.25 30.64
C ALA A 34 -53.65 -6.76 30.45
N PRO A 35 -53.09 -6.86 29.22
CA PRO A 35 -51.70 -7.31 29.05
C PRO A 35 -50.67 -6.28 29.55
N ARG A 36 -51.01 -5.00 29.67
CA ARG A 36 -50.14 -3.99 30.28
C ARG A 36 -50.05 -4.21 31.79
N HIS A 37 -51.19 -4.29 32.49
CA HIS A 37 -51.21 -4.55 33.93
C HIS A 37 -50.50 -5.86 34.27
N TYR A 38 -50.73 -6.94 33.53
CA TYR A 38 -50.00 -8.20 33.73
C TYR A 38 -48.46 -8.09 33.56
N ILE A 39 -47.94 -7.02 32.94
CA ILE A 39 -46.50 -6.72 32.90
C ILE A 39 -46.12 -5.77 34.05
N ASP A 40 -46.92 -4.72 34.28
CA ASP A 40 -46.82 -3.72 35.37
C ASP A 40 -46.76 -4.39 36.76
N ASP A 41 -47.61 -5.40 36.98
CA ASP A 41 -47.84 -6.05 38.28
C ASP A 41 -46.81 -7.15 38.62
N TYR A 42 -46.07 -7.69 37.62
CA TYR A 42 -45.25 -8.90 37.79
C TYR A 42 -43.86 -8.89 37.12
N TYR A 43 -43.66 -8.15 36.01
CA TYR A 43 -42.52 -8.35 35.11
C TYR A 43 -41.63 -7.12 34.90
N PHE A 44 -42.20 -5.91 34.80
CA PHE A 44 -41.46 -4.66 34.62
C PHE A 44 -42.42 -3.47 34.71
N ASP A 45 -42.05 -2.39 35.42
CA ASP A 45 -42.90 -1.20 35.54
C ASP A 45 -43.37 -0.71 34.14
N ALA A 46 -44.69 -0.65 33.95
CA ALA A 46 -45.38 -0.25 32.71
C ALA A 46 -46.34 0.95 32.90
N PRO A 47 -45.98 2.00 33.69
CA PRO A 47 -46.91 2.99 34.25
C PRO A 47 -47.66 3.82 33.21
N ASP A 48 -48.94 4.09 33.51
CA ASP A 48 -49.91 4.83 32.69
C ASP A 48 -49.39 6.08 31.98
N THR A 49 -48.68 6.94 32.70
CA THR A 49 -48.38 8.31 32.27
C THR A 49 -46.97 8.75 32.70
N SER A 50 -45.95 8.01 32.27
CA SER A 50 -44.55 8.36 32.57
C SER A 50 -43.66 8.36 31.32
N LEU A 51 -43.62 9.54 30.66
CA LEU A 51 -42.62 9.85 29.65
C LEU A 51 -41.19 9.77 30.22
N VAL A 52 -41.02 10.04 31.52
CA VAL A 52 -39.75 9.88 32.24
C VAL A 52 -39.34 8.40 32.27
N TRP A 53 -40.27 7.48 32.54
CA TRP A 53 -39.97 6.06 32.60
C TRP A 53 -39.72 5.44 31.21
N ALA A 54 -40.56 5.77 30.23
CA ALA A 54 -40.33 5.36 28.83
C ALA A 54 -38.94 5.80 28.34
N LEU A 55 -38.51 7.00 28.75
CA LEU A 55 -37.14 7.47 28.57
C LEU A 55 -36.12 6.63 29.37
N VAL A 56 -36.27 6.44 30.70
CA VAL A 56 -35.35 5.61 31.54
C VAL A 56 -35.06 4.26 30.87
N VAL A 57 -36.11 3.54 30.46
CA VAL A 57 -35.95 2.24 29.81
C VAL A 57 -35.28 2.37 28.44
N GLY A 58 -35.63 3.37 27.63
CA GLY A 58 -34.97 3.62 26.35
C GLY A 58 -33.47 3.95 26.49
N LEU A 59 -33.08 4.64 27.56
CA LEU A 59 -31.69 4.92 27.89
C LEU A 59 -30.96 3.67 28.40
N LEU A 60 -31.63 2.81 29.18
CA LEU A 60 -31.12 1.51 29.63
C LEU A 60 -30.95 0.54 28.45
N ALA A 61 -31.90 0.52 27.51
CA ALA A 61 -31.86 -0.23 26.26
C ALA A 61 -30.66 0.15 25.39
N ALA A 62 -30.46 1.45 25.16
CA ALA A 62 -29.31 1.95 24.41
C ALA A 62 -27.96 1.65 25.12
N ALA A 63 -27.94 1.63 26.45
CA ALA A 63 -26.74 1.36 27.22
C ALA A 63 -26.41 -0.15 27.35
N THR A 64 -27.41 -1.03 27.39
CA THR A 64 -27.23 -2.49 27.33
C THR A 64 -26.83 -2.94 25.92
N ALA A 65 -27.47 -2.43 24.87
CA ALA A 65 -27.03 -2.62 23.48
C ALA A 65 -25.58 -2.14 23.27
N GLY A 66 -25.20 -1.02 23.89
CA GLY A 66 -23.82 -0.52 23.94
C GLY A 66 -22.85 -1.29 24.85
N ARG A 67 -23.19 -2.53 25.27
CA ARG A 67 -22.36 -3.45 26.06
C ARG A 67 -21.84 -2.88 27.40
N LYS A 68 -22.54 -1.91 28.01
CA LYS A 68 -22.03 -1.16 29.18
C LYS A 68 -22.25 -1.91 30.50
N ARG A 69 -21.16 -2.12 31.25
CA ARG A 69 -21.19 -2.73 32.59
C ARG A 69 -22.14 -2.04 33.58
N ILE A 70 -22.27 -0.72 33.51
CA ILE A 70 -23.18 0.01 34.42
C ILE A 70 -24.66 -0.27 34.10
N ALA A 71 -25.00 -0.48 32.83
CA ALA A 71 -26.37 -0.78 32.41
C ALA A 71 -26.74 -2.22 32.79
N TRP A 72 -25.79 -3.14 32.66
CA TRP A 72 -25.91 -4.50 33.19
C TRP A 72 -26.18 -4.50 34.71
N TRP A 73 -25.39 -3.75 35.49
CA TRP A 73 -25.58 -3.66 36.94
C TRP A 73 -26.95 -3.07 37.32
N LEU A 74 -27.36 -1.96 36.68
CA LEU A 74 -28.66 -1.35 36.92
C LEU A 74 -29.81 -2.31 36.59
N LEU A 75 -29.75 -2.99 35.43
CA LEU A 75 -30.75 -3.96 35.03
C LEU A 75 -30.81 -5.16 35.98
N VAL A 76 -29.67 -5.77 36.31
CA VAL A 76 -29.66 -6.97 37.20
C VAL A 76 -30.09 -6.62 38.61
N ILE A 77 -29.72 -5.46 39.16
CA ILE A 77 -30.21 -5.02 40.48
C ILE A 77 -31.74 -4.82 40.45
N TYR A 78 -32.26 -4.18 39.40
CA TYR A 78 -33.70 -3.94 39.23
C TYR A 78 -34.51 -5.24 39.04
N LEU A 79 -33.99 -6.19 38.25
CA LEU A 79 -34.62 -7.51 38.10
C LEU A 79 -34.52 -8.33 39.41
N VAL A 80 -33.46 -8.15 40.22
CA VAL A 80 -33.36 -8.77 41.56
C VAL A 80 -34.38 -8.19 42.54
N THR A 81 -34.65 -6.89 42.52
CA THR A 81 -35.77 -6.33 43.32
C THR A 81 -37.11 -6.90 42.90
N TRP A 82 -37.34 -7.08 41.59
CA TRP A 82 -38.54 -7.78 41.08
C TRP A 82 -38.63 -9.26 41.47
N VAL A 83 -37.51 -9.99 41.59
CA VAL A 83 -37.53 -11.36 42.17
C VAL A 83 -37.96 -11.32 43.63
N LEU A 84 -37.40 -10.40 44.42
CA LEU A 84 -37.70 -10.31 45.85
C LEU A 84 -39.17 -9.98 46.10
N ASP A 85 -39.73 -9.02 45.37
CA ASP A 85 -41.12 -8.57 45.54
C ASP A 85 -42.13 -9.66 45.13
N ASN A 86 -41.95 -10.27 43.95
CA ASN A 86 -42.74 -11.43 43.52
C ASN A 86 -42.66 -12.61 44.52
N VAL A 87 -41.50 -12.85 45.13
CA VAL A 87 -41.33 -13.90 46.15
C VAL A 87 -42.05 -13.53 47.46
N VAL A 88 -42.08 -12.26 47.86
CA VAL A 88 -42.89 -11.80 48.99
C VAL A 88 -44.36 -12.02 48.70
N ALA A 89 -44.88 -11.52 47.57
CA ALA A 89 -46.30 -11.67 47.16
C ALA A 89 -46.75 -13.15 47.08
N PHE A 90 -45.91 -14.05 46.57
CA PHE A 90 -46.21 -15.49 46.61
C PHE A 90 -46.23 -16.07 48.04
N VAL A 91 -45.40 -15.56 48.95
CA VAL A 91 -45.34 -16.05 50.35
C VAL A 91 -46.50 -15.52 51.20
N THR A 92 -46.90 -14.26 51.01
CA THR A 92 -48.02 -13.62 51.71
C THR A 92 -49.37 -14.05 51.14
N ASP A 93 -49.58 -13.84 49.84
CA ASP A 93 -50.90 -13.86 49.20
C ASP A 93 -51.13 -15.08 48.29
N ARG A 94 -50.11 -15.95 48.19
CA ARG A 94 -50.14 -17.22 47.44
C ARG A 94 -50.32 -17.08 45.92
N ASP A 95 -49.94 -15.93 45.38
CA ASP A 95 -50.07 -15.66 43.95
C ASP A 95 -49.13 -16.53 43.08
N VAL A 96 -49.73 -17.40 42.28
CA VAL A 96 -49.02 -18.31 41.37
C VAL A 96 -48.42 -17.55 40.18
N HIS A 97 -49.00 -16.42 39.77
CA HIS A 97 -48.43 -15.58 38.71
C HIS A 97 -47.14 -14.92 39.16
N ALA A 98 -47.09 -14.42 40.40
CA ALA A 98 -45.87 -13.89 41.00
C ALA A 98 -44.76 -14.96 41.08
N LEU A 99 -45.09 -16.20 41.48
CA LEU A 99 -44.13 -17.31 41.47
C LEU A 99 -43.57 -17.60 40.06
N ILE A 100 -44.43 -17.61 39.03
CA ILE A 100 -44.01 -17.80 37.63
C ILE A 100 -43.09 -16.66 37.18
N ALA A 101 -43.44 -15.42 37.51
CA ALA A 101 -42.64 -14.25 37.17
C ALA A 101 -41.27 -14.25 37.88
N ALA A 102 -41.20 -14.64 39.15
CA ALA A 102 -39.94 -14.81 39.88
C ALA A 102 -39.02 -15.85 39.20
N VAL A 103 -39.57 -16.99 38.75
CA VAL A 103 -38.80 -18.02 38.03
C VAL A 103 -38.28 -17.50 36.68
N VAL A 104 -39.11 -16.78 35.91
CA VAL A 104 -38.68 -16.15 34.65
C VAL A 104 -37.57 -15.13 34.89
N HIS A 105 -37.71 -14.28 35.92
CA HIS A 105 -36.69 -13.32 36.31
C HIS A 105 -35.36 -13.99 36.67
N VAL A 106 -35.37 -15.04 37.50
CA VAL A 106 -34.17 -15.81 37.85
C VAL A 106 -33.49 -16.41 36.61
N ALA A 107 -34.27 -16.91 35.64
CA ALA A 107 -33.72 -17.40 34.37
C ALA A 107 -33.07 -16.27 33.53
N VAL A 108 -33.71 -15.11 33.42
CA VAL A 108 -33.17 -13.93 32.72
C VAL A 108 -31.90 -13.40 33.39
N ILE A 109 -31.89 -13.32 34.72
CA ILE A 109 -30.70 -12.94 35.52
C ILE A 109 -29.57 -13.96 35.29
N GLY A 110 -29.87 -15.26 35.25
CA GLY A 110 -28.90 -16.31 34.92
C GLY A 110 -28.25 -16.13 33.54
N VAL A 111 -29.05 -15.81 32.51
CA VAL A 111 -28.55 -15.50 31.16
C VAL A 111 -27.70 -14.22 31.16
N LEU A 112 -28.12 -13.17 31.88
CA LEU A 112 -27.36 -11.92 32.01
C LEU A 112 -26.01 -12.16 32.73
N ILE A 113 -25.96 -12.98 33.77
CA ILE A 113 -24.73 -13.36 34.47
C ILE A 113 -23.81 -14.19 33.56
N ALA A 114 -24.35 -15.17 32.82
CA ALA A 114 -23.57 -15.93 31.84
C ALA A 114 -23.00 -15.04 30.72
N ALA A 115 -23.71 -13.97 30.35
CA ALA A 115 -23.27 -12.99 29.36
C ALA A 115 -22.41 -11.83 29.93
N TRP A 116 -22.09 -11.80 31.23
CA TRP A 116 -21.29 -10.73 31.86
C TRP A 116 -19.97 -10.36 31.12
N PRO A 117 -19.19 -11.31 30.54
CA PRO A 117 -18.00 -10.97 29.76
C PRO A 117 -18.29 -10.07 28.55
N GLU A 118 -19.44 -10.26 27.91
CA GLU A 118 -19.90 -9.56 26.69
C GLU A 118 -20.25 -8.09 26.97
N PHE A 119 -20.55 -7.76 28.23
CA PHE A 119 -20.65 -6.38 28.71
C PHE A 119 -19.26 -5.90 29.12
N TYR A 120 -18.38 -5.57 28.17
CA TYR A 120 -16.99 -5.16 28.46
C TYR A 120 -16.76 -3.63 28.49
N THR A 121 -17.67 -2.82 27.93
CA THR A 121 -17.37 -1.41 27.64
C THR A 121 -17.33 -0.56 28.92
N ARG A 122 -16.26 0.26 29.04
CA ARG A 122 -15.90 0.97 30.27
C ARG A 122 -16.51 2.37 30.34
N VAL A 123 -17.12 2.71 31.47
CA VAL A 123 -17.58 4.09 31.77
C VAL A 123 -16.48 4.86 32.51
N ARG A 124 -16.25 6.12 32.11
CA ARG A 124 -15.18 6.98 32.66
C ARG A 124 -15.27 7.12 34.19
N ARG A 125 -14.14 6.90 34.87
CA ARG A 125 -14.00 7.17 36.31
C ARG A 125 -14.45 8.60 36.63
N GLY A 126 -15.41 8.74 37.56
CA GLY A 126 -15.97 10.04 37.95
C GLY A 126 -17.11 10.59 37.07
N ALA A 127 -17.38 10.04 35.88
CA ALA A 127 -18.54 10.48 35.07
C ALA A 127 -19.87 10.20 35.79
N GLY A 128 -20.00 9.06 36.48
CA GLY A 128 -21.17 8.76 37.32
C GLY A 128 -21.43 9.80 38.42
N ARG A 129 -20.37 10.37 39.04
CA ARG A 129 -20.53 11.47 40.02
C ARG A 129 -21.02 12.76 39.36
N LYS A 130 -20.54 13.10 38.16
CA LYS A 130 -21.00 14.27 37.41
C LYS A 130 -22.43 14.11 36.88
N ALA A 131 -22.79 12.91 36.42
CA ALA A 131 -24.16 12.56 36.02
C ALA A 131 -25.13 12.63 37.21
N LEU A 132 -24.73 12.10 38.37
CA LEU A 132 -25.53 12.20 39.61
C LEU A 132 -25.71 13.66 40.06
N LEU A 133 -24.65 14.48 40.03
CA LEU A 133 -24.76 15.92 40.32
C LEU A 133 -25.69 16.65 39.34
N ALA A 134 -25.62 16.32 38.05
CA ALA A 134 -26.53 16.87 37.03
C ALA A 134 -27.98 16.41 37.23
N LEU A 135 -28.20 15.15 37.64
CA LEU A 135 -29.52 14.60 37.94
C LEU A 135 -30.13 15.28 39.17
N VAL A 136 -29.40 15.33 40.28
CA VAL A 136 -29.87 15.93 41.54
C VAL A 136 -30.08 17.44 41.39
N GLY A 137 -29.16 18.15 40.73
CA GLY A 137 -29.31 19.58 40.47
C GLY A 137 -30.46 19.90 39.51
N GLY A 138 -30.61 19.12 38.43
CA GLY A 138 -31.70 19.25 37.47
C GLY A 138 -33.06 18.92 38.09
N ALA A 139 -33.15 17.87 38.89
CA ALA A 139 -34.36 17.50 39.61
C ALA A 139 -34.73 18.56 40.66
N ALA A 140 -33.77 19.05 41.45
CA ALA A 140 -34.02 20.10 42.43
C ALA A 140 -34.54 21.40 41.78
N LEU A 141 -33.94 21.83 40.66
CA LEU A 141 -34.42 22.96 39.88
C LEU A 141 -35.82 22.69 39.29
N GLY A 142 -36.05 21.49 38.77
CA GLY A 142 -37.36 21.05 38.26
C GLY A 142 -38.44 21.06 39.34
N CYS A 143 -38.14 20.62 40.56
CA CYS A 143 -39.04 20.66 41.71
C CYS A 143 -39.36 22.10 42.14
N LEU A 144 -38.38 23.01 42.13
CA LEU A 144 -38.58 24.41 42.49
C LEU A 144 -39.44 25.16 41.46
N LEU A 145 -39.13 25.03 40.17
CA LEU A 145 -39.94 25.59 39.08
C LEU A 145 -41.34 24.93 39.03
N GLY A 146 -41.39 23.62 39.29
CA GLY A 146 -42.61 22.84 39.37
C GLY A 146 -43.54 23.27 40.49
N TRP A 147 -43.01 23.52 41.69
CA TRP A 147 -43.79 24.04 42.81
C TRP A 147 -44.38 25.41 42.46
N GLY A 148 -43.60 26.32 41.86
CA GLY A 148 -44.10 27.60 41.37
C GLY A 148 -45.28 27.46 40.39
N LEU A 149 -45.19 26.53 39.44
CA LEU A 149 -46.29 26.24 38.50
C LEU A 149 -47.52 25.61 39.18
N VAL A 150 -47.33 24.73 40.17
CA VAL A 150 -48.43 24.15 40.97
C VAL A 150 -49.11 25.22 41.84
N GLU A 151 -48.36 26.17 42.40
CA GLU A 151 -48.91 27.27 43.20
C GLU A 151 -49.71 28.27 42.34
N MET A 152 -49.29 28.51 41.10
CA MET A 152 -50.00 29.34 40.12
C MET A 152 -51.25 28.66 39.51
N PHE A 153 -51.25 27.34 39.35
CA PHE A 153 -52.31 26.59 38.65
C PHE A 153 -52.78 25.31 39.38
N PRO A 154 -53.14 25.37 40.67
CA PRO A 154 -53.25 24.20 41.57
C PRO A 154 -54.34 23.18 41.22
N GLY A 155 -55.32 23.51 40.36
CA GLY A 155 -56.42 22.60 40.03
C GLY A 155 -57.27 22.30 41.27
N SER A 156 -57.44 21.02 41.59
CA SER A 156 -58.12 20.58 42.82
C SER A 156 -57.18 20.35 44.00
N LEU A 157 -55.86 20.59 43.86
CA LEU A 157 -54.89 20.27 44.91
C LEU A 157 -54.98 21.26 46.10
N PRO A 158 -55.16 20.77 47.34
CA PRO A 158 -55.24 21.61 48.55
C PRO A 158 -54.06 22.57 48.74
N ALA A 159 -54.26 23.64 49.50
CA ALA A 159 -53.18 24.56 49.90
C ALA A 159 -52.44 24.01 51.13
N GLY A 160 -51.11 24.07 51.12
CA GLY A 160 -50.25 23.54 52.18
C GLY A 160 -49.16 22.62 51.62
N ALA A 161 -48.64 21.72 52.47
CA ALA A 161 -47.48 20.87 52.16
C ALA A 161 -47.64 19.97 50.92
N GLN A 162 -48.88 19.61 50.55
CA GLN A 162 -49.16 18.81 49.36
C GLN A 162 -48.71 19.46 48.05
N ARG A 163 -48.65 20.80 47.94
CA ARG A 163 -48.24 21.49 46.70
C ARG A 163 -46.76 21.30 46.32
N PRO A 164 -45.77 21.60 47.19
CA PRO A 164 -44.39 21.26 46.91
C PRO A 164 -44.15 19.75 46.82
N LEU A 165 -44.84 18.93 47.63
CA LEU A 165 -44.74 17.47 47.56
C LEU A 165 -45.23 16.91 46.21
N TRP A 166 -46.29 17.47 45.61
CA TRP A 166 -46.75 17.07 44.27
C TRP A 166 -45.73 17.40 43.17
N ALA A 167 -45.05 18.55 43.29
CA ALA A 167 -43.96 18.89 42.38
C ALA A 167 -42.79 17.89 42.49
N VAL A 168 -42.41 17.52 43.72
CA VAL A 168 -41.39 16.47 43.95
C VAL A 168 -41.86 15.12 43.38
N TYR A 169 -43.09 14.68 43.70
CA TYR A 169 -43.70 13.45 43.20
C TYR A 169 -43.62 13.33 41.67
N ARG A 170 -44.07 14.36 40.94
CA ARG A 170 -44.09 14.34 39.47
C ARG A 170 -42.72 14.51 38.81
N VAL A 171 -41.83 15.33 39.36
CA VAL A 171 -40.49 15.56 38.78
C VAL A 171 -39.56 14.36 39.04
N THR A 172 -39.73 13.67 40.17
CA THR A 172 -38.93 12.48 40.52
C THR A 172 -39.56 11.16 40.09
N GLY A 173 -40.76 11.18 39.51
CA GLY A 173 -41.42 9.99 38.96
C GLY A 173 -41.82 8.97 40.03
N ALA A 174 -42.45 9.43 41.12
CA ALA A 174 -42.87 8.64 42.28
C ALA A 174 -41.76 8.01 43.14
N ILE A 175 -40.47 8.22 42.83
CA ILE A 175 -39.35 7.57 43.54
C ILE A 175 -39.16 8.06 44.99
N LEU A 176 -39.59 9.28 45.33
CA LEU A 176 -39.38 9.89 46.66
C LEU A 176 -40.67 10.22 47.45
N VAL A 177 -41.84 10.05 46.84
CA VAL A 177 -43.16 10.34 47.44
C VAL A 177 -44.18 9.42 46.77
N GLU A 178 -45.12 8.87 47.53
CA GLU A 178 -46.17 7.98 47.01
C GLU A 178 -47.44 8.74 46.64
N ASN A 179 -48.23 8.19 45.71
CA ASN A 179 -49.41 8.86 45.16
C ASN A 179 -50.59 8.97 46.15
N GLU A 180 -50.61 8.17 47.21
CA GLU A 180 -51.69 8.12 48.21
C GLU A 180 -51.71 9.33 49.16
N GLN A 181 -50.72 10.24 49.06
CA GLN A 181 -50.52 11.36 49.99
C GLN A 181 -51.21 12.68 49.55
N PHE A 182 -52.15 12.60 48.58
CA PHE A 182 -52.69 13.78 47.88
C PHE A 182 -54.21 13.73 47.65
N ASP A 183 -54.95 14.72 48.14
CA ASP A 183 -56.42 14.78 48.06
C ASP A 183 -56.96 15.40 46.75
N GLY A 184 -56.14 15.53 45.70
CA GLY A 184 -56.50 16.20 44.45
C GLY A 184 -55.39 16.19 43.41
N SER A 185 -55.53 16.96 42.33
CA SER A 185 -54.45 17.12 41.35
C SER A 185 -54.48 18.47 40.59
N PRO A 186 -53.31 18.98 40.15
CA PRO A 186 -53.23 20.11 39.24
C PRO A 186 -53.71 19.78 37.82
N HIS A 187 -53.92 20.82 37.01
CA HIS A 187 -54.32 20.68 35.61
C HIS A 187 -53.39 19.75 34.81
N HIS A 188 -53.93 18.97 33.88
CA HIS A 188 -53.17 17.98 33.10
C HIS A 188 -51.95 18.57 32.37
N PHE A 189 -52.03 19.82 31.90
CA PHE A 189 -50.90 20.52 31.28
C PHE A 189 -49.75 20.81 32.27
N VAL A 190 -50.06 21.15 33.52
CA VAL A 190 -49.06 21.33 34.59
C VAL A 190 -48.40 19.99 34.92
N ASN A 191 -49.19 18.92 35.04
CA ASN A 191 -48.67 17.57 35.24
C ASN A 191 -47.73 17.12 34.10
N PHE A 192 -48.04 17.47 32.85
CA PHE A 192 -47.17 17.22 31.70
C PHE A 192 -45.84 18.00 31.80
N LEU A 193 -45.88 19.28 32.16
CA LEU A 193 -44.67 20.09 32.34
C LEU A 193 -43.78 19.60 33.49
N LEU A 194 -44.37 19.16 34.61
CA LEU A 194 -43.63 18.56 35.72
C LEU A 194 -42.88 17.29 35.29
N GLY A 195 -43.56 16.39 34.56
CA GLY A 195 -42.93 15.20 33.97
C GLY A 195 -41.84 15.54 32.95
N LEU A 196 -42.02 16.62 32.16
CA LEU A 196 -41.01 17.11 31.23
C LEU A 196 -39.75 17.61 31.95
N PHE A 197 -39.88 18.29 33.10
CA PHE A 197 -38.71 18.69 33.90
C PHE A 197 -37.92 17.48 34.43
N GLY A 198 -38.61 16.43 34.89
CA GLY A 198 -37.97 15.17 35.27
C GLY A 198 -37.24 14.50 34.10
N ALA A 199 -37.88 14.44 32.93
CA ALA A 199 -37.28 13.90 31.71
C ALA A 199 -36.06 14.72 31.24
N VAL A 200 -36.08 16.05 31.34
CA VAL A 200 -34.96 16.94 31.00
C VAL A 200 -33.79 16.78 31.98
N ALA A 201 -34.06 16.65 33.28
CA ALA A 201 -33.02 16.35 34.27
C ALA A 201 -32.34 14.99 34.00
N LEU A 202 -33.12 13.96 33.68
CA LEU A 202 -32.63 12.64 33.31
C LEU A 202 -31.83 12.64 32.00
N LEU A 203 -32.35 13.29 30.95
CA LEU A 203 -31.63 13.50 29.67
C LEU A 203 -30.30 14.21 29.89
N THR A 204 -30.27 15.24 30.73
CA THR A 204 -29.04 16.01 31.02
C THR A 204 -28.03 15.14 31.77
N ALA A 205 -28.47 14.40 32.79
CA ALA A 205 -27.63 13.45 33.52
C ALA A 205 -27.05 12.36 32.60
N PHE A 206 -27.88 11.81 31.71
CA PHE A 206 -27.45 10.79 30.74
C PHE A 206 -26.51 11.36 29.68
N MET A 207 -26.75 12.56 29.16
CA MET A 207 -25.80 13.24 28.27
C MET A 207 -24.46 13.51 28.96
N VAL A 208 -24.45 13.86 30.25
CA VAL A 208 -23.23 13.98 31.06
C VAL A 208 -22.54 12.63 31.28
N LEU A 209 -23.30 11.53 31.40
CA LEU A 209 -22.79 10.16 31.48
C LEU A 209 -22.22 9.65 30.14
N LEU A 210 -22.77 10.11 29.01
CA LEU A 210 -22.33 9.76 27.66
C LEU A 210 -21.18 10.63 27.10
N ARG A 211 -20.97 11.83 27.63
CA ARG A 211 -20.01 12.81 27.08
C ARG A 211 -18.59 12.23 27.06
N SER A 212 -18.05 12.01 25.85
CA SER A 212 -16.77 11.33 25.61
C SER A 212 -15.55 12.07 26.18
N GLN A 213 -14.42 11.37 26.32
CA GLN A 213 -13.14 11.95 26.74
C GLN A 213 -12.46 12.77 25.63
N ARG A 214 -13.13 13.81 25.11
CA ARG A 214 -12.52 14.76 24.15
C ARG A 214 -11.24 15.45 24.66
N ALA A 215 -10.98 15.44 25.98
CA ALA A 215 -9.95 16.28 26.63
C ALA A 215 -9.01 15.53 27.62
N ASP A 216 -9.00 14.20 27.65
CA ASP A 216 -7.93 13.44 28.33
C ASP A 216 -7.02 12.71 27.33
N ASN A 217 -7.55 12.37 26.14
CA ASN A 217 -6.90 11.54 25.12
C ASN A 217 -6.41 12.33 23.89
N ALA A 218 -6.48 13.67 23.91
CA ALA A 218 -5.96 14.50 22.82
C ALA A 218 -4.43 14.39 22.71
N MET A 219 -3.85 14.85 21.59
CA MET A 219 -2.42 14.74 21.32
C MET A 219 -1.57 15.47 22.38
N THR A 220 -0.51 14.81 22.86
CA THR A 220 0.60 15.46 23.58
C THR A 220 1.72 15.83 22.61
N GLY A 221 2.65 16.71 23.01
CA GLY A 221 3.80 17.04 22.16
C GLY A 221 4.65 15.81 21.78
N LEU A 222 4.83 14.85 22.70
CA LEU A 222 5.54 13.60 22.41
C LEU A 222 4.85 12.77 21.31
N ASP A 223 3.51 12.81 21.26
CA ASP A 223 2.73 12.14 20.23
C ASP A 223 2.86 12.84 18.86
N GLU A 224 2.83 14.18 18.83
CA GLU A 224 3.01 14.97 17.60
C GLU A 224 4.44 14.82 17.06
N SER A 225 5.44 14.84 17.94
CA SER A 225 6.84 14.58 17.63
C SER A 225 6.96 13.21 16.94
N ALA A 226 6.44 12.15 17.56
CA ALA A 226 6.47 10.80 17.00
C ALA A 226 5.73 10.72 15.64
N LEU A 227 4.60 11.41 15.48
CA LEU A 227 3.87 11.48 14.20
C LEU A 227 4.66 12.21 13.11
N ARG A 228 5.35 13.33 13.41
CA ARG A 228 6.23 14.02 12.45
C ARG A 228 7.41 13.12 12.05
N GLY A 229 7.98 12.38 13.01
CA GLY A 229 9.01 11.37 12.74
C GLY A 229 8.53 10.20 11.87
N LEU A 230 7.26 9.80 11.97
CA LEU A 230 6.65 8.80 11.08
C LEU A 230 6.33 9.36 9.70
N LEU A 231 5.88 10.61 9.59
CA LEU A 231 5.63 11.26 8.30
C LEU A 231 6.90 11.38 7.45
N ALA A 232 8.02 11.78 8.05
CA ALA A 232 9.33 11.88 7.36
C ALA A 232 9.88 10.52 6.89
N ARG A 233 9.42 9.42 7.49
CA ARG A 233 9.88 8.03 7.27
C ARG A 233 8.83 7.11 6.63
N SER A 234 7.68 7.62 6.21
CA SER A 234 6.63 6.81 5.58
C SER A 234 7.02 6.43 4.15
N ASP A 235 6.71 5.19 3.76
CA ASP A 235 6.88 4.67 2.40
C ASP A 235 5.64 4.92 1.51
N VAL A 236 4.56 5.46 2.07
CA VAL A 236 3.34 5.84 1.36
C VAL A 236 3.06 7.32 1.59
N GLU A 237 3.09 8.11 0.51
CA GLU A 237 2.79 9.54 0.56
C GLU A 237 1.28 9.78 0.35
N ASP A 238 0.52 9.95 1.45
CA ASP A 238 -0.90 10.38 1.41
C ASP A 238 -1.03 11.90 1.57
N SER A 239 -1.86 12.55 0.73
CA SER A 239 -2.12 14.00 0.79
C SER A 239 -2.87 14.44 2.05
N LEU A 240 -3.53 13.48 2.75
CA LEU A 240 -4.15 13.71 4.05
C LEU A 240 -3.16 13.51 5.22
N GLY A 241 -1.97 12.98 4.96
CA GLY A 241 -1.04 12.51 5.99
C GLY A 241 -0.61 13.61 6.97
N TYR A 242 -0.28 14.80 6.48
CA TYR A 242 0.16 15.91 7.35
C TYR A 242 -0.95 16.41 8.28
N PHE A 243 -2.22 16.31 7.86
CA PHE A 243 -3.39 16.64 8.68
C PHE A 243 -3.63 15.65 9.84
N ALA A 244 -2.83 14.58 9.95
CA ALA A 244 -2.75 13.76 11.15
C ALA A 244 -2.17 14.53 12.35
N THR A 245 -1.29 15.51 12.14
CA THR A 245 -0.56 16.25 13.21
C THR A 245 -1.43 17.22 14.04
N ARG A 246 -2.73 17.33 13.76
CA ARG A 246 -3.65 18.22 14.48
C ARG A 246 -3.76 17.85 15.95
N ARG A 247 -3.56 18.83 16.85
CA ARG A 247 -3.58 18.62 18.31
C ARG A 247 -4.98 18.30 18.87
N ASP A 248 -6.03 18.60 18.09
CA ASP A 248 -7.42 18.21 18.39
C ASP A 248 -7.77 16.76 17.95
N LYS A 249 -6.83 16.01 17.38
CA LYS A 249 -6.92 14.55 17.19
C LYS A 249 -6.25 13.81 18.35
N ALA A 250 -6.63 12.56 18.53
CA ALA A 250 -5.96 11.57 19.36
C ALA A 250 -5.16 10.61 18.45
N VAL A 251 -4.21 9.83 19.00
CA VAL A 251 -3.43 8.86 18.22
C VAL A 251 -3.40 7.48 18.87
N VAL A 252 -3.29 6.44 18.03
CA VAL A 252 -2.92 5.07 18.43
C VAL A 252 -1.71 4.65 17.60
N PHE A 253 -0.64 4.22 18.26
CA PHE A 253 0.53 3.65 17.58
C PHE A 253 0.41 2.12 17.48
N ALA A 254 0.99 1.54 16.43
CA ALA A 254 1.32 0.13 16.41
C ALA A 254 2.25 -0.22 17.60
N PRO A 255 2.19 -1.43 18.19
CA PRO A 255 3.10 -1.84 19.27
C PRO A 255 4.59 -1.78 18.90
N SER A 256 4.90 -1.86 17.60
CA SER A 256 6.25 -1.71 17.04
C SER A 256 6.73 -0.25 16.88
N GLY A 257 5.87 0.74 17.14
CA GLY A 257 6.16 2.17 16.95
C GLY A 257 6.33 2.63 15.50
N LYS A 258 6.20 1.73 14.51
CA LYS A 258 6.49 1.99 13.08
C LYS A 258 5.33 2.56 12.26
N ALA A 259 4.12 2.55 12.81
CA ALA A 259 2.94 3.15 12.19
C ALA A 259 1.96 3.66 13.25
N ALA A 260 1.05 4.56 12.87
CA ALA A 260 0.05 5.16 13.75
C ALA A 260 -1.26 5.50 13.02
N ILE A 261 -2.36 5.62 13.76
CA ILE A 261 -3.66 6.10 13.28
C ILE A 261 -4.10 7.27 14.14
N THR A 262 -4.51 8.38 13.52
CA THR A 262 -5.08 9.54 14.23
C THR A 262 -6.60 9.58 14.08
N TYR A 263 -7.28 9.90 15.19
CA TYR A 263 -8.73 9.74 15.31
C TYR A 263 -9.39 10.79 16.22
N ARG A 264 -10.73 10.91 16.17
CA ARG A 264 -11.55 11.65 17.14
C ARG A 264 -12.79 10.84 17.53
N VAL A 265 -13.29 11.04 18.74
CA VAL A 265 -14.49 10.35 19.25
C VAL A 265 -15.71 11.28 19.22
N GLU A 266 -16.45 11.25 18.12
CA GLU A 266 -17.67 12.05 17.93
C GLU A 266 -18.94 11.21 17.96
N LEU A 267 -19.92 11.61 18.78
CA LEU A 267 -21.16 10.84 19.04
C LEU A 267 -20.93 9.36 19.46
N GLY A 268 -19.74 9.03 19.96
CA GLY A 268 -19.31 7.64 20.24
C GLY A 268 -19.02 6.81 18.98
N VAL A 269 -18.64 7.48 17.89
CA VAL A 269 -17.96 6.92 16.71
C VAL A 269 -16.48 7.28 16.86
N CYS A 270 -15.59 6.30 16.73
CA CYS A 270 -14.15 6.49 16.66
C CYS A 270 -13.80 6.76 15.18
N LEU A 271 -13.67 8.02 14.80
CA LEU A 271 -13.47 8.46 13.42
C LEU A 271 -11.99 8.70 13.16
N ALA A 272 -11.35 7.84 12.37
CA ALA A 272 -10.00 8.02 11.85
C ALA A 272 -9.99 8.89 10.57
N SER A 273 -8.84 9.52 10.30
CA SER A 273 -8.65 10.46 9.19
C SER A 273 -7.55 9.96 8.25
N GLY A 274 -7.89 9.73 6.97
CA GLY A 274 -6.95 9.31 5.94
C GLY A 274 -6.37 7.91 6.16
N ASP A 275 -5.19 7.68 5.59
CA ASP A 275 -4.44 6.42 5.72
C ASP A 275 -3.69 6.33 7.06
N PRO A 276 -3.28 5.12 7.51
CA PRO A 276 -2.33 4.99 8.61
C PRO A 276 -0.99 5.64 8.27
N ILE A 277 -0.41 6.35 9.23
CA ILE A 277 0.84 7.12 9.07
C ILE A 277 2.04 6.23 9.40
N GLY A 278 3.09 6.26 8.58
CA GLY A 278 4.32 5.48 8.78
C GLY A 278 4.39 4.26 7.87
N ILE A 279 5.18 3.25 8.27
CA ILE A 279 5.61 2.14 7.42
C ILE A 279 4.46 1.16 7.13
N LYS A 280 4.21 0.88 5.85
CA LYS A 280 3.09 0.08 5.33
C LYS A 280 2.97 -1.32 5.92
N GLU A 281 4.08 -2.05 6.13
CA GLU A 281 4.04 -3.37 6.78
C GLU A 281 3.58 -3.32 8.25
N ALA A 282 3.68 -2.16 8.91
CA ALA A 282 3.20 -1.95 10.26
C ALA A 282 1.74 -1.44 10.33
N TRP A 283 1.13 -1.05 9.21
CA TRP A 283 -0.27 -0.59 9.16
C TRP A 283 -1.27 -1.58 9.80
N PRO A 284 -1.22 -2.91 9.54
CA PRO A 284 -2.16 -3.85 10.16
C PRO A 284 -2.09 -3.85 11.69
N GLN A 285 -0.90 -3.62 12.26
CA GLN A 285 -0.70 -3.55 13.71
C GLN A 285 -1.29 -2.26 14.32
N ALA A 286 -1.24 -1.14 13.58
CA ALA A 286 -1.88 0.11 13.98
C ALA A 286 -3.41 0.00 13.91
N ILE A 287 -3.96 -0.60 12.84
CA ILE A 287 -5.40 -0.83 12.67
C ILE A 287 -5.94 -1.74 13.78
N ASP A 288 -5.28 -2.86 14.05
CA ASP A 288 -5.61 -3.80 15.12
C ASP A 288 -5.54 -3.15 16.52
N ALA A 289 -4.54 -2.31 16.79
CA ALA A 289 -4.46 -1.53 18.03
C ALA A 289 -5.61 -0.50 18.16
N TRP A 290 -5.98 0.17 17.07
CA TRP A 290 -7.05 1.17 17.03
C TRP A 290 -8.45 0.54 17.15
N LEU A 291 -8.72 -0.59 16.49
CA LEU A 291 -9.97 -1.34 16.63
C LEU A 291 -10.16 -1.83 18.07
N ARG A 292 -9.14 -2.44 18.69
CA ARG A 292 -9.19 -2.82 20.12
C ARG A 292 -9.43 -1.64 21.06
N LEU A 293 -9.00 -0.43 20.71
CA LEU A 293 -9.28 0.76 21.49
C LEU A 293 -10.74 1.20 21.34
N ALA A 294 -11.28 1.16 20.12
CA ALA A 294 -12.70 1.44 19.87
C ALA A 294 -13.61 0.47 20.64
N ASP A 295 -13.29 -0.83 20.61
CA ASP A 295 -13.95 -1.89 21.40
C ASP A 295 -13.96 -1.58 22.90
N GLN A 296 -12.80 -1.24 23.49
CA GLN A 296 -12.66 -1.04 24.94
C GLN A 296 -13.65 -0.01 25.52
N PHE A 297 -14.04 0.98 24.71
CA PHE A 297 -14.97 2.04 25.07
C PHE A 297 -16.35 1.94 24.41
N GLY A 298 -16.58 0.94 23.55
CA GLY A 298 -17.84 0.77 22.81
C GLY A 298 -18.08 1.88 21.78
N TRP A 299 -17.03 2.26 21.05
CA TRP A 299 -17.11 3.23 19.95
C TRP A 299 -17.21 2.50 18.62
N ALA A 300 -18.10 2.96 17.75
CA ALA A 300 -18.20 2.48 16.36
C ALA A 300 -16.95 2.92 15.57
N PRO A 301 -16.11 2.02 15.02
CA PRO A 301 -14.95 2.43 14.24
C PRO A 301 -15.37 2.88 12.83
N ALA A 302 -14.82 4.02 12.40
CA ALA A 302 -15.03 4.58 11.07
C ALA A 302 -13.77 5.29 10.56
N VAL A 303 -13.63 5.40 9.24
CA VAL A 303 -12.50 6.10 8.59
C VAL A 303 -13.03 7.02 7.50
N MET A 304 -12.47 8.23 7.42
CA MET A 304 -12.85 9.24 6.44
C MET A 304 -11.65 9.68 5.60
N GLY A 305 -11.80 9.68 4.27
CA GLY A 305 -10.80 10.19 3.32
C GLY A 305 -9.69 9.21 2.95
N ALA A 306 -9.73 7.96 3.40
CA ALA A 306 -8.70 6.96 3.09
C ALA A 306 -8.48 6.84 1.56
N SER A 307 -7.23 6.65 1.16
CA SER A 307 -6.85 6.30 -0.22
C SER A 307 -7.29 4.86 -0.53
N GLU A 308 -7.12 4.42 -1.78
CA GLU A 308 -7.37 3.02 -2.15
C GLU A 308 -6.46 2.01 -1.41
N LEU A 309 -5.23 2.42 -1.07
CA LEU A 309 -4.28 1.60 -0.31
C LEU A 309 -4.72 1.46 1.16
N GLY A 310 -5.01 2.59 1.84
CA GLY A 310 -5.53 2.58 3.21
C GLY A 310 -6.87 1.87 3.29
N ALA A 311 -7.81 2.16 2.39
CA ALA A 311 -9.10 1.49 2.33
C ALA A 311 -8.96 -0.02 2.15
N THR A 312 -7.98 -0.48 1.36
CA THR A 312 -7.67 -1.91 1.23
C THR A 312 -7.12 -2.52 2.52
N ALA A 313 -6.24 -1.81 3.25
CA ALA A 313 -5.72 -2.26 4.53
C ALA A 313 -6.82 -2.34 5.61
N TYR A 314 -7.65 -1.31 5.73
CA TYR A 314 -8.80 -1.28 6.63
C TYR A 314 -9.88 -2.34 6.28
N ARG A 315 -10.14 -2.58 4.99
CA ARG A 315 -11.04 -3.65 4.52
C ARG A 315 -10.55 -5.04 4.93
N ARG A 316 -9.24 -5.30 4.87
CA ARG A 316 -8.62 -6.54 5.36
C ARG A 316 -8.79 -6.74 6.88
N ALA A 317 -9.02 -5.65 7.64
CA ALA A 317 -9.35 -5.69 9.06
C ALA A 317 -10.87 -5.75 9.36
N GLY A 318 -11.71 -6.02 8.35
CA GLY A 318 -13.15 -6.27 8.52
C GLY A 318 -14.07 -5.08 8.27
N LEU A 319 -13.54 -3.89 7.95
CA LEU A 319 -14.37 -2.71 7.69
C LEU A 319 -15.06 -2.75 6.31
N SER A 320 -16.34 -2.37 6.29
CA SER A 320 -17.08 -2.11 5.05
C SER A 320 -16.57 -0.84 4.37
N VAL A 321 -16.53 -0.83 3.04
CA VAL A 321 -16.02 0.29 2.22
C VAL A 321 -17.14 0.92 1.38
N LEU A 322 -17.13 2.25 1.28
CA LEU A 322 -17.98 3.06 0.41
C LEU A 322 -17.12 4.15 -0.26
N ARG A 323 -17.24 4.38 -1.57
CA ARG A 323 -16.55 5.51 -2.23
C ARG A 323 -17.22 6.82 -1.78
N LEU A 324 -16.42 7.74 -1.25
CA LEU A 324 -16.89 9.02 -0.70
C LEU A 324 -16.99 10.12 -1.77
N GLY A 325 -16.12 10.04 -2.78
CA GLY A 325 -15.94 11.07 -3.80
C GLY A 325 -14.51 10.99 -4.35
N ASP A 326 -14.06 12.06 -5.01
CA ASP A 326 -12.73 12.13 -5.62
C ASP A 326 -11.97 13.41 -5.22
N GLU A 327 -10.67 13.29 -5.01
CA GLU A 327 -9.74 14.39 -4.75
C GLU A 327 -9.19 14.95 -6.06
N ALA A 328 -9.11 16.29 -6.17
CA ALA A 328 -8.55 16.96 -7.35
C ALA A 328 -7.06 17.21 -7.18
N VAL A 329 -6.21 16.48 -7.91
CA VAL A 329 -4.74 16.63 -7.89
C VAL A 329 -4.26 17.21 -9.22
N LEU A 330 -3.51 18.30 -9.18
CA LEU A 330 -2.70 18.73 -10.32
C LEU A 330 -1.36 17.98 -10.29
N ASP A 331 -0.98 17.35 -11.41
CA ASP A 331 0.43 17.15 -11.70
C ASP A 331 0.98 18.44 -12.31
N THR A 332 2.05 18.98 -11.73
CA THR A 332 2.57 20.29 -12.12
C THR A 332 3.55 20.22 -13.30
N ARG A 333 4.05 19.03 -13.66
CA ARG A 333 4.90 18.84 -14.85
C ARG A 333 4.09 19.00 -16.13
N ASN A 334 2.87 18.46 -16.12
CA ASN A 334 1.96 18.48 -17.27
C ASN A 334 1.01 19.70 -17.23
N PHE A 335 0.99 20.47 -16.13
CA PHE A 335 0.12 21.64 -15.99
C PHE A 335 0.51 22.77 -16.95
N SER A 336 -0.41 23.12 -17.86
CA SER A 336 -0.22 24.21 -18.80
C SER A 336 -1.44 25.12 -18.90
N LEU A 337 -1.21 26.43 -19.05
CA LEU A 337 -2.26 27.37 -19.43
C LEU A 337 -2.57 27.34 -20.93
N ALA A 338 -1.98 26.44 -21.73
CA ALA A 338 -2.25 26.26 -23.17
C ALA A 338 -3.65 25.62 -23.44
N GLY A 339 -3.93 25.23 -24.69
CA GLY A 339 -5.14 24.48 -25.04
C GLY A 339 -6.47 25.27 -25.03
N ALA A 340 -7.54 24.61 -25.49
CA ALA A 340 -8.87 25.21 -25.62
C ALA A 340 -9.64 25.28 -24.30
N GLU A 341 -9.56 24.22 -23.48
CA GLU A 341 -10.35 24.09 -22.24
C GLU A 341 -9.88 25.05 -21.15
N MET A 342 -8.58 25.26 -20.99
CA MET A 342 -8.00 26.23 -20.05
C MET A 342 -8.24 27.70 -20.43
N LYS A 343 -8.99 27.99 -21.51
CA LYS A 343 -9.32 29.36 -21.96
C LYS A 343 -9.91 30.24 -20.85
N PRO A 344 -10.85 29.81 -19.98
CA PRO A 344 -11.38 30.65 -18.90
C PRO A 344 -10.31 31.00 -17.86
N VAL A 345 -9.50 30.02 -17.44
CA VAL A 345 -8.40 30.22 -16.47
C VAL A 345 -7.35 31.15 -17.06
N ARG A 346 -6.87 30.87 -18.29
CA ARG A 346 -5.94 31.73 -19.04
C ARG A 346 -6.46 33.16 -19.21
N GLN A 347 -7.75 33.35 -19.46
CA GLN A 347 -8.36 34.68 -19.55
C GLN A 347 -8.43 35.41 -18.20
N ALA A 348 -8.66 34.71 -17.09
CA ALA A 348 -8.61 35.29 -15.75
C ALA A 348 -7.18 35.70 -15.37
N VAL A 349 -6.21 34.77 -15.48
CA VAL A 349 -4.77 35.00 -15.21
C VAL A 349 -4.24 36.19 -16.03
N ASN A 350 -4.47 36.17 -17.35
CA ASN A 350 -3.99 37.23 -18.24
C ASN A 350 -4.77 38.54 -18.10
N ARG A 351 -5.93 38.59 -17.42
CA ARG A 351 -6.58 39.85 -17.03
C ARG A 351 -5.87 40.45 -15.83
N LEU A 352 -5.68 39.68 -14.76
CA LEU A 352 -5.13 40.20 -13.50
C LEU A 352 -3.65 40.60 -13.63
N ARG A 353 -2.83 39.81 -14.34
CA ARG A 353 -1.43 40.20 -14.65
C ARG A 353 -1.33 41.53 -15.42
N ARG A 354 -2.29 41.84 -16.31
CA ARG A 354 -2.38 43.14 -17.01
C ARG A 354 -2.88 44.29 -16.13
N GLN A 355 -3.40 43.99 -14.94
CA GLN A 355 -3.78 44.97 -13.92
C GLN A 355 -2.70 45.12 -12.84
N GLY A 356 -1.46 44.66 -13.11
CA GLY A 356 -0.31 44.77 -12.20
C GLY A 356 -0.26 43.72 -11.09
N MET A 357 -1.19 42.77 -11.06
CA MET A 357 -1.27 41.80 -9.95
C MET A 357 -0.23 40.68 -10.09
N GLY A 358 0.55 40.50 -9.02
CA GLY A 358 1.56 39.46 -8.87
C GLY A 358 1.11 38.35 -7.92
N VAL A 359 2.02 37.40 -7.70
CA VAL A 359 1.87 36.33 -6.71
C VAL A 359 3.20 36.15 -5.99
N ARG A 360 3.15 36.07 -4.65
CA ARG A 360 4.29 35.84 -3.76
C ARG A 360 4.15 34.45 -3.14
N ILE A 361 5.21 33.64 -3.23
CA ILE A 361 5.26 32.28 -2.68
C ILE A 361 6.42 32.21 -1.69
N ARG A 362 6.14 31.82 -0.44
CA ARG A 362 7.11 31.74 0.66
C ARG A 362 6.83 30.51 1.53
N ARG A 363 7.85 29.94 2.16
CA ARG A 363 7.67 29.00 3.28
C ARG A 363 7.27 29.73 4.55
N HIS A 364 6.55 29.07 5.44
CA HIS A 364 6.15 29.67 6.72
C HIS A 364 7.37 30.07 7.57
N SER A 365 8.48 29.33 7.47
CA SER A 365 9.76 29.64 8.11
C SER A 365 10.50 30.86 7.55
N GLU A 366 10.08 31.41 6.40
CA GLU A 366 10.67 32.61 5.77
C GLU A 366 9.95 33.91 6.17
N ILE A 367 8.88 33.82 6.97
CA ILE A 367 7.98 34.93 7.29
C ILE A 367 8.19 35.38 8.75
N PRO A 368 8.52 36.67 9.01
CA PRO A 368 8.63 37.20 10.36
C PRO A 368 7.32 37.04 11.17
N ALA A 369 7.43 36.75 12.47
CA ALA A 369 6.27 36.44 13.32
C ALA A 369 5.26 37.59 13.44
N ASP A 370 5.71 38.84 13.35
CA ASP A 370 4.88 40.05 13.33
C ASP A 370 4.17 40.27 11.99
N GLU A 371 4.77 39.83 10.87
CA GLU A 371 4.07 39.73 9.59
C GLU A 371 3.05 38.57 9.62
N PHE A 372 3.42 37.44 10.22
CA PHE A 372 2.56 36.26 10.33
C PHE A 372 1.29 36.55 11.14
N ALA A 373 1.40 37.29 12.25
CA ALA A 373 0.22 37.74 13.01
C ALA A 373 -0.76 38.55 12.14
N GLN A 374 -0.27 39.35 11.18
CA GLN A 374 -1.10 40.09 10.23
C GLN A 374 -1.69 39.19 9.14
N ILE A 375 -0.99 38.13 8.73
CA ILE A 375 -1.50 37.11 7.79
C ILE A 375 -2.66 36.33 8.45
N VAL A 376 -2.53 35.92 9.72
CA VAL A 376 -3.61 35.28 10.49
C VAL A 376 -4.80 36.21 10.63
N ALA A 377 -4.60 37.46 11.06
CA ALA A 377 -5.68 38.44 11.19
C ALA A 377 -6.43 38.68 9.86
N ARG A 378 -5.72 38.69 8.72
CA ARG A 378 -6.34 38.72 7.37
C ARG A 378 -7.13 37.44 7.07
N ALA A 379 -6.59 36.27 7.38
CA ALA A 379 -7.26 34.99 7.16
C ALA A 379 -8.56 34.84 7.96
N GLU A 380 -8.62 35.43 9.16
CA GLU A 380 -9.83 35.48 9.99
C GLU A 380 -10.84 36.53 9.48
N ALA A 381 -10.38 37.73 9.12
CA ALA A 381 -11.24 38.78 8.56
C ALA A 381 -11.86 38.42 7.19
N TRP A 382 -11.28 37.46 6.47
CA TRP A 382 -11.77 36.91 5.20
C TRP A 382 -12.50 35.56 5.36
N ARG A 383 -12.93 35.18 6.58
CA ARG A 383 -13.63 33.92 6.87
C ARG A 383 -15.13 34.03 6.56
N ASP A 384 -15.62 33.19 5.62
CA ASP A 384 -17.00 33.21 5.10
C ASP A 384 -18.05 32.50 6.00
N THR A 385 -17.61 31.65 6.94
CA THR A 385 -18.49 30.95 7.91
C THR A 385 -17.89 30.88 9.30
N GLU A 386 -18.74 30.98 10.34
CA GLU A 386 -18.32 30.94 11.75
C GLU A 386 -17.51 29.69 12.12
N ASN A 387 -17.90 28.52 11.62
CA ASN A 387 -17.15 27.29 11.75
C ASN A 387 -16.22 27.09 10.54
N GLU A 388 -14.99 26.62 10.80
CA GLU A 388 -14.11 26.13 9.74
C GLU A 388 -14.54 24.72 9.29
N ARG A 389 -14.56 24.49 7.97
CA ARG A 389 -14.87 23.18 7.37
C ARG A 389 -13.56 22.42 7.15
N GLY A 390 -13.51 21.15 7.58
CA GLY A 390 -12.30 20.34 7.50
C GLY A 390 -11.95 19.63 8.82
N PHE A 391 -12.14 18.31 8.88
CA PHE A 391 -11.49 17.43 9.88
C PHE A 391 -10.33 16.66 9.25
N SER A 392 -10.48 16.20 8.02
CA SER A 392 -9.40 15.60 7.23
C SER A 392 -8.53 16.61 6.47
N MET A 393 -9.01 17.84 6.24
CA MET A 393 -8.52 18.73 5.17
C MET A 393 -8.27 20.20 5.58
N ALA A 394 -8.07 20.46 6.87
CA ALA A 394 -7.61 21.75 7.42
C ALA A 394 -6.73 21.46 8.65
N LEU A 395 -5.70 22.26 8.95
CA LEU A 395 -5.01 22.16 10.25
C LEU A 395 -5.69 23.07 11.28
N GLY A 396 -6.12 24.26 10.86
CA GLY A 396 -6.80 25.25 11.70
C GLY A 396 -5.87 26.03 12.64
N ARG A 397 -4.55 25.85 12.50
CA ARG A 397 -3.50 26.51 13.30
C ARG A 397 -2.50 27.26 12.41
N LEU A 398 -3.00 28.05 11.48
CA LEU A 398 -2.19 28.85 10.55
C LEU A 398 -1.18 29.70 11.35
N GLY A 399 0.12 29.59 11.01
CA GLY A 399 1.20 30.28 11.72
C GLY A 399 1.83 29.53 12.89
N ASP A 400 1.53 28.25 13.08
CA ASP A 400 2.24 27.42 14.06
C ASP A 400 3.75 27.31 13.74
N PRO A 401 4.65 27.56 14.72
CA PRO A 401 6.10 27.51 14.48
C PRO A 401 6.62 26.14 14.02
N LEU A 402 5.89 25.04 14.29
CA LEU A 402 6.31 23.69 13.89
C LEU A 402 5.90 23.34 12.45
N ASP A 403 5.03 24.14 11.83
CA ASP A 403 4.54 23.95 10.47
C ASP A 403 5.31 24.83 9.45
N GLY A 404 6.56 25.17 9.78
CA GLY A 404 7.45 26.04 8.99
C GLY A 404 7.71 25.62 7.55
N ASP A 405 7.57 24.33 7.23
CA ASP A 405 7.73 23.78 5.86
C ASP A 405 6.53 24.06 4.94
N CYS A 406 5.37 24.45 5.48
CA CYS A 406 4.19 24.78 4.69
C CYS A 406 4.43 26.00 3.80
N LEU A 407 3.75 26.06 2.65
CA LEU A 407 3.83 27.18 1.71
C LEU A 407 2.64 28.11 1.84
N LEU A 408 2.93 29.40 1.97
CA LEU A 408 1.97 30.48 1.80
C LEU A 408 2.10 31.04 0.38
N VAL A 409 0.96 31.09 -0.33
CA VAL A 409 0.83 31.74 -1.64
C VAL A 409 -0.09 32.94 -1.48
N GLU A 410 0.41 34.16 -1.70
CA GLU A 410 -0.35 35.41 -1.63
C GLU A 410 -0.50 36.03 -3.02
N ALA A 411 -1.72 36.45 -3.39
CA ALA A 411 -1.92 37.34 -4.54
C ALA A 411 -1.78 38.80 -4.08
N VAL A 412 -0.96 39.59 -4.77
CA VAL A 412 -0.70 41.01 -4.44
C VAL A 412 -1.01 41.92 -5.63
N ASP A 413 -1.40 43.17 -5.36
CA ASP A 413 -1.47 44.24 -6.38
C ASP A 413 -0.17 45.04 -6.50
N SER A 414 -0.19 46.16 -7.23
CA SER A 414 0.98 47.02 -7.47
C SER A 414 1.50 47.72 -6.22
N ASP A 415 0.69 47.79 -5.16
CA ASP A 415 0.96 48.55 -3.94
C ASP A 415 1.32 47.60 -2.77
N ASP A 416 1.67 46.34 -3.10
CA ASP A 416 1.88 45.16 -2.23
C ASP A 416 0.70 44.81 -1.31
N ARG A 417 -0.52 45.32 -1.59
CA ARG A 417 -1.70 44.90 -0.86
C ARG A 417 -2.06 43.47 -1.27
N VAL A 418 -2.21 42.61 -0.27
CA VAL A 418 -2.64 41.22 -0.45
C VAL A 418 -4.15 41.16 -0.71
N LEU A 419 -4.55 40.43 -1.75
CA LEU A 419 -5.93 40.29 -2.24
C LEU A 419 -6.53 38.89 -1.96
N ALA A 420 -5.68 37.87 -1.81
CA ALA A 420 -6.07 36.50 -1.50
C ALA A 420 -4.85 35.70 -0.99
N MET A 421 -5.10 34.58 -0.33
CA MET A 421 -4.05 33.67 0.14
C MET A 421 -4.44 32.18 0.08
N LEU A 422 -3.44 31.33 -0.10
CA LEU A 422 -3.50 29.88 0.10
C LEU A 422 -2.44 29.46 1.14
N SER A 423 -2.80 28.55 2.04
CA SER A 423 -1.83 27.76 2.84
C SER A 423 -1.83 26.34 2.30
N LEU A 424 -0.65 25.77 2.05
CA LEU A 424 -0.50 24.39 1.61
C LEU A 424 0.49 23.63 2.50
N VAL A 425 0.05 22.50 3.03
CA VAL A 425 0.87 21.60 3.87
C VAL A 425 1.69 20.65 3.01
N PRO A 426 2.86 20.16 3.48
CA PRO A 426 3.62 19.12 2.78
C PRO A 426 2.82 17.85 2.56
N TRP A 427 2.90 17.28 1.35
CA TRP A 427 2.43 15.94 1.02
C TRP A 427 3.65 15.11 0.58
N GLY A 428 4.13 14.27 1.51
CA GLY A 428 5.36 13.52 1.30
C GLY A 428 6.56 14.45 1.09
N ARG A 429 7.44 14.09 0.15
CA ARG A 429 8.66 14.83 -0.20
C ARG A 429 8.53 15.76 -1.40
N THR A 430 7.51 15.56 -2.24
CA THR A 430 7.39 16.23 -3.56
C THR A 430 5.98 16.70 -3.91
N GLY A 431 5.02 16.61 -2.98
CA GLY A 431 3.68 17.14 -3.13
C GLY A 431 3.36 18.22 -2.09
N VAL A 432 2.26 18.94 -2.32
CA VAL A 432 1.61 19.78 -1.32
C VAL A 432 0.08 19.61 -1.37
N SER A 433 -0.59 19.88 -0.24
CA SER A 433 -2.04 19.73 -0.10
C SER A 433 -2.67 21.02 0.43
N LEU A 434 -3.74 21.51 -0.22
CA LEU A 434 -4.38 22.78 0.11
C LEU A 434 -5.10 22.71 1.47
N GLU A 435 -4.56 23.44 2.45
CA GLU A 435 -5.03 23.48 3.84
C GLU A 435 -5.95 24.66 4.12
N LEU A 436 -5.59 25.85 3.59
CA LEU A 436 -6.37 27.06 3.75
C LEU A 436 -6.57 27.76 2.41
N MET A 437 -7.76 28.30 2.19
CA MET A 437 -8.09 29.13 1.05
C MET A 437 -8.92 30.33 1.52
N ARG A 438 -8.41 31.56 1.29
CA ARG A 438 -9.07 32.82 1.68
C ARG A 438 -8.90 33.88 0.58
N ARG A 439 -9.86 34.79 0.47
CA ARG A 439 -9.90 35.87 -0.53
C ARG A 439 -10.55 37.11 0.09
N ASP A 440 -10.01 38.29 -0.17
CA ASP A 440 -10.65 39.56 0.16
C ASP A 440 -12.05 39.63 -0.50
N PRO A 441 -13.15 39.83 0.25
CA PRO A 441 -14.50 39.99 -0.32
C PRO A 441 -14.61 41.12 -1.36
N LEU A 442 -13.74 42.14 -1.28
CA LEU A 442 -13.63 43.24 -2.23
C LEU A 442 -12.60 42.97 -3.35
N GLY A 443 -11.82 41.88 -3.23
CA GLY A 443 -10.78 41.49 -4.19
C GLY A 443 -11.35 41.05 -5.54
N PRO A 444 -10.59 41.19 -6.64
CA PRO A 444 -11.07 40.96 -8.00
C PRO A 444 -11.33 39.48 -8.33
N ASN A 445 -12.28 39.21 -9.21
CA ASN A 445 -12.55 37.86 -9.70
C ASN A 445 -11.38 37.33 -10.54
N GLY A 446 -10.89 36.13 -10.21
CA GLY A 446 -9.75 35.48 -10.88
C GLY A 446 -8.50 35.29 -10.02
N VAL A 447 -8.46 35.80 -8.78
CA VAL A 447 -7.25 35.73 -7.92
C VAL A 447 -6.89 34.30 -7.51
N MET A 448 -7.87 33.41 -7.38
CA MET A 448 -7.63 32.00 -7.05
C MET A 448 -7.00 31.27 -8.24
N GLU A 449 -7.51 31.55 -9.44
CA GLU A 449 -6.96 31.10 -10.72
C GLU A 449 -5.52 31.59 -10.91
N LEU A 450 -5.24 32.84 -10.53
CA LEU A 450 -3.89 33.43 -10.58
C LEU A 450 -2.91 32.70 -9.64
N MET A 451 -3.28 32.52 -8.36
CA MET A 451 -2.43 31.85 -7.38
C MET A 451 -2.18 30.37 -7.72
N ILE A 452 -3.24 29.61 -8.02
CA ILE A 452 -3.12 28.17 -8.33
C ILE A 452 -2.32 27.96 -9.63
N SER A 453 -2.60 28.75 -10.67
CA SER A 453 -1.85 28.62 -11.93
C SER A 453 -0.41 29.06 -11.80
N GLN A 454 -0.10 30.06 -10.96
CA GLN A 454 1.29 30.44 -10.70
C GLN A 454 2.02 29.34 -9.93
N LEU A 455 1.45 28.85 -8.83
CA LEU A 455 2.07 27.81 -8.00
C LEU A 455 2.38 26.55 -8.82
N ALA A 456 1.48 26.14 -9.71
CA ALA A 456 1.71 25.01 -10.62
C ALA A 456 2.79 25.32 -11.69
N LEU A 457 2.81 26.52 -12.27
CA LEU A 457 3.79 26.91 -13.30
C LEU A 457 5.20 27.25 -12.76
N THR A 458 5.37 27.38 -11.44
CA THR A 458 6.68 27.60 -10.78
C THR A 458 6.88 26.64 -9.62
N SER A 459 6.33 25.42 -9.70
CA SER A 459 6.42 24.42 -8.63
C SER A 459 7.82 23.81 -8.50
N ASP A 460 8.55 23.79 -9.62
CA ASP A 460 9.92 23.31 -9.80
C ASP A 460 10.90 24.00 -8.83
N GLN A 461 10.77 25.32 -8.67
CA GLN A 461 11.56 26.15 -7.77
C GLN A 461 11.42 25.75 -6.29
N TYR A 462 10.34 25.04 -5.94
CA TYR A 462 10.04 24.59 -4.58
C TYR A 462 10.13 23.06 -4.41
N GLY A 463 10.56 22.33 -5.46
CA GLY A 463 10.65 20.86 -5.47
C GLY A 463 9.31 20.13 -5.60
N ILE A 464 8.25 20.83 -6.01
CA ILE A 464 6.88 20.31 -6.04
C ILE A 464 6.55 19.75 -7.43
N THR A 465 5.89 18.58 -7.42
CA THR A 465 5.38 17.85 -8.58
C THR A 465 3.86 17.65 -8.54
N LYS A 466 3.24 17.73 -7.35
CA LYS A 466 1.81 17.46 -7.15
C LYS A 466 1.17 18.49 -6.22
N ILE A 467 -0.03 18.96 -6.56
CA ILE A 467 -0.82 19.89 -5.74
C ILE A 467 -2.23 19.32 -5.58
N SER A 468 -2.65 18.97 -4.35
CA SER A 468 -4.07 18.71 -4.08
C SER A 468 -4.84 20.01 -3.90
N LEU A 469 -5.96 20.15 -4.62
CA LEU A 469 -6.85 21.32 -4.64
C LEU A 469 -8.14 21.13 -3.83
N ASN A 470 -8.15 20.20 -2.87
CA ASN A 470 -9.32 19.79 -2.07
C ASN A 470 -10.25 18.76 -2.77
N PHE A 471 -11.23 18.24 -2.02
CA PHE A 471 -11.95 16.98 -2.27
C PHE A 471 -13.43 17.15 -2.63
N ALA A 472 -13.86 16.57 -3.75
CA ALA A 472 -15.24 16.62 -4.23
C ALA A 472 -16.06 15.39 -3.78
N VAL A 473 -16.74 15.54 -2.65
CA VAL A 473 -17.70 14.55 -2.12
C VAL A 473 -18.78 14.22 -3.16
N PHE A 474 -19.07 12.93 -3.36
CA PHE A 474 -20.09 12.39 -4.27
C PHE A 474 -19.98 12.82 -5.76
N ARG A 475 -18.78 13.18 -6.25
CA ARG A 475 -18.56 13.58 -7.67
C ARG A 475 -19.26 12.66 -8.68
N SER A 476 -19.11 11.34 -8.56
CA SER A 476 -19.72 10.35 -9.47
C SER A 476 -21.22 10.56 -9.65
N VAL A 477 -21.96 10.86 -8.58
CA VAL A 477 -23.42 11.09 -8.64
C VAL A 477 -23.77 12.38 -9.38
N PHE A 478 -22.92 13.41 -9.30
CA PHE A 478 -23.10 14.65 -10.07
C PHE A 478 -22.77 14.47 -11.55
N GLU A 479 -21.73 13.68 -11.86
CA GLU A 479 -21.24 13.48 -13.23
C GLU A 479 -22.06 12.43 -14.00
N GLU A 480 -22.19 11.21 -13.48
CA GLU A 480 -22.97 10.13 -14.06
C GLU A 480 -24.46 10.50 -14.11
N GLY A 481 -24.99 11.10 -13.04
CA GLY A 481 -26.36 11.63 -12.98
C GLY A 481 -26.62 12.84 -13.90
N GLY A 482 -25.62 13.28 -14.67
CA GLY A 482 -25.75 14.29 -15.73
C GLY A 482 -25.65 13.75 -17.16
N ARG A 483 -25.20 12.50 -17.36
CA ARG A 483 -25.01 11.91 -18.69
C ARG A 483 -26.34 11.43 -19.29
N ILE A 484 -26.48 11.57 -20.61
CA ILE A 484 -27.62 11.02 -21.35
C ILE A 484 -27.54 9.49 -21.25
N GLY A 485 -28.55 8.88 -20.63
CA GLY A 485 -28.57 7.44 -20.30
C GLY A 485 -28.65 7.14 -18.79
N ALA A 486 -28.36 8.10 -17.90
CA ALA A 486 -28.41 7.89 -16.45
C ALA A 486 -29.76 7.33 -15.97
N GLY A 487 -29.76 6.26 -15.17
CA GLY A 487 -30.96 5.60 -14.67
C GLY A 487 -31.81 6.49 -13.72
N PRO A 488 -33.11 6.20 -13.54
CA PRO A 488 -34.03 7.05 -12.78
C PRO A 488 -33.60 7.25 -11.32
N ILE A 489 -33.00 6.22 -10.70
CA ILE A 489 -32.50 6.28 -9.32
C ILE A 489 -31.36 7.29 -9.16
N LEU A 490 -30.38 7.31 -10.08
CA LEU A 490 -29.29 8.30 -10.04
C LEU A 490 -29.82 9.74 -10.23
N ARG A 491 -30.82 9.94 -11.10
CA ARG A 491 -31.42 11.27 -11.30
C ARG A 491 -32.14 11.76 -10.03
N ALA A 492 -32.87 10.88 -9.35
CA ALA A 492 -33.49 11.19 -8.06
C ALA A 492 -32.44 11.52 -6.98
N TRP A 493 -31.39 10.70 -6.86
CA TRP A 493 -30.28 10.94 -5.93
C TRP A 493 -29.54 12.25 -6.19
N ARG A 494 -29.25 12.57 -7.47
CA ARG A 494 -28.68 13.86 -7.86
C ARG A 494 -29.63 15.02 -7.52
N GLY A 495 -30.94 14.85 -7.71
CA GLY A 495 -31.93 15.85 -7.29
C GLY A 495 -31.91 16.14 -5.80
N VAL A 496 -31.79 15.10 -4.96
CA VAL A 496 -31.62 15.23 -3.50
C VAL A 496 -30.30 15.94 -3.16
N LEU A 497 -29.18 15.56 -3.78
CA LEU A 497 -27.89 16.22 -3.56
C LEU A 497 -27.87 17.69 -4.02
N LEU A 498 -28.60 18.04 -5.09
CA LEU A 498 -28.75 19.42 -5.55
C LEU A 498 -29.69 20.27 -4.66
N PHE A 499 -30.62 19.64 -3.94
CA PHE A 499 -31.37 20.32 -2.88
C PHE A 499 -30.44 20.65 -1.69
N PHE A 500 -29.63 19.68 -1.26
CA PHE A 500 -28.69 19.85 -0.15
C PHE A 500 -27.44 20.71 -0.47
N SER A 501 -27.00 20.77 -1.73
CA SER A 501 -25.86 21.62 -2.13
C SER A 501 -26.09 23.11 -1.89
N ARG A 502 -27.35 23.54 -1.74
CA ARG A 502 -27.74 24.90 -1.33
C ARG A 502 -27.26 25.29 0.07
N TRP A 503 -26.98 24.31 0.94
CA TRP A 503 -26.43 24.53 2.29
C TRP A 503 -24.99 24.06 2.44
N TRP A 504 -24.55 23.04 1.68
CA TRP A 504 -23.22 22.43 1.82
C TRP A 504 -22.25 22.66 0.64
N GLN A 505 -22.63 23.46 -0.37
CA GLN A 505 -21.77 23.94 -1.48
C GLN A 505 -21.04 22.87 -2.33
N LEU A 506 -21.39 21.58 -2.19
CA LEU A 506 -20.68 20.44 -2.82
C LEU A 506 -20.40 20.61 -4.34
N GLU A 507 -21.38 21.11 -5.10
CA GLU A 507 -21.23 21.32 -6.55
C GLU A 507 -20.26 22.47 -6.89
N ALA A 508 -20.16 23.49 -6.03
CA ALA A 508 -19.27 24.63 -6.26
C ALA A 508 -17.79 24.21 -6.18
N LEU A 509 -17.46 23.27 -5.29
CA LEU A 509 -16.10 22.75 -5.11
C LEU A 509 -15.66 21.86 -6.29
N TYR A 510 -16.57 21.03 -6.83
CA TYR A 510 -16.31 20.32 -8.08
C TYR A 510 -16.06 21.30 -9.24
N ARG A 511 -16.95 22.29 -9.41
CA ARG A 511 -16.84 23.31 -10.46
C ARG A 511 -15.62 24.23 -10.31
N SER A 512 -15.13 24.49 -9.09
CA SER A 512 -13.93 25.28 -8.86
C SER A 512 -12.66 24.55 -9.27
N ASN A 513 -12.66 23.22 -9.24
CA ASN A 513 -11.46 22.40 -9.41
C ASN A 513 -11.35 21.83 -10.83
N VAL A 514 -12.46 21.37 -11.42
CA VAL A 514 -12.48 20.76 -12.77
C VAL A 514 -11.91 21.68 -13.87
N LYS A 515 -12.01 23.00 -13.69
CA LYS A 515 -11.50 24.02 -14.64
C LYS A 515 -9.98 24.04 -14.79
N TYR A 516 -9.23 23.34 -13.93
CA TYR A 516 -7.78 23.21 -13.97
C TYR A 516 -7.31 21.87 -14.58
N GLN A 517 -8.23 21.04 -15.10
CA GLN A 517 -7.98 19.69 -15.61
C GLN A 517 -7.21 18.76 -14.63
N PRO A 518 -7.64 18.64 -13.34
CA PRO A 518 -6.96 17.79 -12.37
C PRO A 518 -7.14 16.30 -12.66
N ILE A 519 -6.13 15.51 -12.26
CA ILE A 519 -6.24 14.07 -12.05
C ILE A 519 -7.15 13.85 -10.84
N TRP A 520 -8.09 12.90 -10.94
CA TRP A 520 -9.08 12.64 -9.90
C TRP A 520 -8.79 11.34 -9.15
N VAL A 521 -8.36 11.44 -7.89
CA VAL A 521 -7.98 10.29 -7.05
C VAL A 521 -9.16 9.88 -6.16
N PRO A 522 -9.64 8.64 -6.20
CA PRO A 522 -10.81 8.23 -5.41
C PRO A 522 -10.48 8.18 -3.92
N ARG A 523 -11.35 8.74 -3.08
CA ARG A 523 -11.28 8.59 -1.61
C ARG A 523 -12.46 7.81 -1.06
N PHE A 524 -12.20 7.10 0.02
CA PHE A 524 -13.11 6.13 0.60
C PHE A 524 -13.55 6.51 2.00
N PHE A 525 -14.72 6.00 2.36
CA PHE A 525 -15.35 6.09 3.66
C PHE A 525 -15.59 4.68 4.17
N LEU A 526 -15.21 4.42 5.41
CA LEU A 526 -15.24 3.07 5.97
C LEU A 526 -15.95 3.05 7.32
N PHE A 527 -16.61 1.94 7.59
CA PHE A 527 -17.42 1.72 8.79
C PHE A 527 -17.54 0.22 9.07
N GLU A 528 -17.78 -0.15 10.33
CA GLU A 528 -17.99 -1.54 10.73
C GLU A 528 -19.26 -2.13 10.10
N GLU A 529 -20.43 -1.59 10.47
CA GLU A 529 -21.72 -2.18 10.12
C GLU A 529 -22.66 -1.18 9.43
N ARG A 530 -23.44 -1.64 8.44
CA ARG A 530 -24.43 -0.81 7.73
C ARG A 530 -25.47 -0.16 8.66
N ARG A 531 -25.81 -0.81 9.78
CA ARG A 531 -26.74 -0.28 10.80
C ARG A 531 -26.20 0.95 11.55
N GLN A 532 -24.89 1.13 11.59
CA GLN A 532 -24.23 2.27 12.23
C GLN A 532 -24.12 3.49 11.30
N LEU A 533 -24.27 3.30 9.98
CA LEU A 533 -24.00 4.30 8.95
C LEU A 533 -24.67 5.68 9.19
N PRO A 534 -25.93 5.80 9.65
CA PRO A 534 -26.54 7.12 9.92
C PRO A 534 -25.84 7.88 11.06
N ARG A 535 -25.42 7.17 12.12
CA ARG A 535 -24.68 7.73 13.26
C ARG A 535 -23.26 8.12 12.86
N VAL A 536 -22.61 7.27 12.06
CA VAL A 536 -21.26 7.49 11.50
C VAL A 536 -21.24 8.68 10.53
N ALA A 537 -22.27 8.84 9.70
CA ALA A 537 -22.45 10.01 8.84
C ALA A 537 -22.70 11.29 9.66
N MET A 538 -23.52 11.25 10.71
CA MET A 538 -23.75 12.42 11.57
C MET A 538 -22.49 12.82 12.36
N ALA A 539 -21.71 11.85 12.84
CA ALA A 539 -20.41 12.11 13.48
C ALA A 539 -19.42 12.74 12.49
N SER A 540 -19.39 12.27 11.24
CA SER A 540 -18.55 12.82 10.17
C SER A 540 -18.97 14.23 9.76
N GLY A 541 -20.28 14.51 9.68
CA GLY A 541 -20.81 15.85 9.43
C GLY A 541 -20.49 16.86 10.54
N LEU A 542 -20.46 16.41 11.80
CA LEU A 542 -19.98 17.22 12.94
C LEU A 542 -18.45 17.39 12.96
N ALA A 543 -17.70 16.41 12.47
CA ALA A 543 -16.24 16.49 12.35
C ALA A 543 -15.85 17.51 11.27
N GLU A 544 -16.36 17.35 10.05
CA GLU A 544 -16.06 18.20 8.88
C GLU A 544 -16.71 19.60 8.92
N GLY A 545 -17.52 19.93 9.92
CA GLY A 545 -18.14 21.26 10.08
C GLY A 545 -19.40 21.50 9.25
N PHE A 546 -19.98 20.45 8.62
CA PHE A 546 -21.26 20.52 7.91
C PHE A 546 -22.49 20.61 8.85
N LEU A 547 -22.31 20.32 10.14
CA LEU A 547 -23.33 20.38 11.18
C LEU A 547 -22.88 21.31 12.33
N PRO A 548 -23.79 22.13 12.90
CA PRO A 548 -23.44 23.04 13.98
C PRO A 548 -23.07 22.30 15.27
N ARG A 549 -22.07 22.80 15.98
CA ARG A 549 -21.63 22.32 17.28
C ARG A 549 -22.19 23.21 18.40
N PHE A 550 -22.36 22.64 19.59
CA PHE A 550 -22.83 23.37 20.78
C PHE A 550 -21.77 23.32 21.91
N GLY A 551 -21.33 24.50 22.34
CA GLY A 551 -20.29 24.69 23.36
C GLY A 551 -18.97 25.21 22.78
N ALA A 552 -18.01 25.54 23.66
CA ALA A 552 -16.69 26.02 23.25
C ALA A 552 -15.89 24.94 22.50
N GLU A 553 -15.23 25.35 21.41
CA GLU A 553 -14.27 24.54 20.65
C GLU A 553 -12.93 24.44 21.41
N PRO A 554 -12.17 23.35 21.28
CA PRO A 554 -10.77 23.30 21.69
C PRO A 554 -9.91 24.10 20.69
N ASP A 555 -8.93 24.85 21.20
CA ASP A 555 -7.94 25.53 20.35
C ASP A 555 -7.04 24.49 19.64
N PRO A 556 -7.05 24.40 18.29
CA PRO A 556 -6.28 23.43 17.52
C PRO A 556 -4.75 23.65 17.60
N ALA A 557 -4.29 24.80 18.07
CA ALA A 557 -2.89 25.08 18.36
C ALA A 557 -2.44 24.55 19.74
N THR A 558 -3.33 24.04 20.61
CA THR A 558 -2.96 23.60 21.97
C THR A 558 -2.94 22.08 22.15
N HIS A 559 -1.85 21.55 22.71
CA HIS A 559 -1.82 20.17 23.23
C HIS A 559 -2.67 20.07 24.49
N THR A 560 -3.88 19.54 24.35
CA THR A 560 -4.79 19.29 25.49
C THR A 560 -4.65 17.88 26.07
N GLY A 561 -3.74 17.07 25.52
CA GLY A 561 -3.42 15.72 25.99
C GLY A 561 -2.80 15.66 27.38
N ARG A 562 -3.05 14.57 28.10
CA ARG A 562 -2.53 14.33 29.47
C ARG A 562 -1.65 13.10 29.61
N HIS A 563 -1.73 12.19 28.65
CA HIS A 563 -0.98 10.94 28.61
C HIS A 563 -0.59 10.69 27.16
N SER A 564 0.70 10.52 26.88
CA SER A 564 1.15 10.11 25.55
C SER A 564 0.75 8.66 25.27
N ALA A 565 0.44 8.37 24.01
CA ALA A 565 0.17 7.04 23.50
C ALA A 565 1.41 6.37 22.87
N VAL A 566 2.55 7.05 22.85
CA VAL A 566 3.82 6.58 22.28
C VAL A 566 4.28 5.27 22.96
N PRO A 567 4.66 4.23 22.19
CA PRO A 567 5.29 3.03 22.74
C PRO A 567 6.68 3.35 23.33
N PRO A 568 7.08 2.78 24.48
CA PRO A 568 8.40 3.02 25.11
C PRO A 568 9.64 2.69 24.27
N ALA A 569 9.47 2.12 23.07
CA ALA A 569 10.53 1.85 22.12
C ALA A 569 10.91 3.06 21.24
N ILE A 570 10.14 4.15 21.24
CA ILE A 570 10.47 5.39 20.52
C ILE A 570 11.18 6.36 21.47
N THR A 571 12.35 6.83 21.08
CA THR A 571 13.21 7.77 21.83
C THR A 571 13.56 9.00 20.98
N GLY A 572 14.20 10.02 21.58
CA GLY A 572 14.56 11.26 20.87
C GLY A 572 13.37 12.21 20.60
N LEU A 573 12.30 12.09 21.39
CA LEU A 573 11.05 12.82 21.21
C LEU A 573 11.00 14.10 22.05
N HIS A 574 10.46 15.17 21.45
CA HIS A 574 10.36 16.49 22.09
C HIS A 574 8.96 16.76 22.62
N ALA A 575 8.89 17.34 23.82
CA ALA A 575 7.62 17.57 24.53
C ALA A 575 6.81 18.76 23.98
N ASP A 576 7.38 19.54 23.05
CA ASP A 576 6.74 20.65 22.35
C ASP A 576 6.02 20.25 21.06
N GLY A 577 6.26 19.04 20.53
CA GLY A 577 5.71 18.56 19.26
C GLY A 577 6.66 18.66 18.07
N SER A 578 7.87 19.20 18.23
CA SER A 578 8.87 19.30 17.16
C SER A 578 9.32 17.91 16.66
N PRO A 579 9.74 17.77 15.38
CA PRO A 579 10.22 16.49 14.86
C PRO A 579 11.34 15.92 15.75
N PRO A 580 11.36 14.59 16.01
CA PRO A 580 12.37 13.99 16.86
C PRO A 580 13.78 14.30 16.37
N GLU A 581 14.73 14.34 17.29
CA GLU A 581 16.13 14.30 16.91
C GLU A 581 16.35 13.12 15.95
N PRO A 582 16.92 13.34 14.75
CA PRO A 582 17.40 12.22 13.96
C PRO A 582 18.43 11.51 14.85
N PRO A 583 18.30 10.20 15.10
CA PRO A 583 19.22 9.49 15.99
C PRO A 583 20.64 9.75 15.52
N GLU A 584 21.59 9.92 16.44
CA GLU A 584 22.95 10.40 16.12
C GLU A 584 23.64 9.60 14.99
N SER A 585 23.21 8.34 14.81
CA SER A 585 23.58 7.49 13.68
C SER A 585 23.20 8.03 12.29
N GLU A 586 22.10 8.76 12.08
CA GLU A 586 21.69 9.29 10.77
C GLU A 586 22.62 10.42 10.29
N ALA A 587 23.17 11.22 11.21
CA ALA A 587 24.22 12.19 10.90
C ALA A 587 25.58 11.50 10.60
N GLU A 588 25.96 10.45 11.35
CA GLU A 588 27.14 9.65 11.03
C GLU A 588 26.97 8.78 9.76
N LEU A 589 25.74 8.44 9.36
CA LEU A 589 25.47 7.59 8.19
C LEU A 589 25.78 8.30 6.86
N GLN A 590 25.59 9.62 6.76
CA GLN A 590 26.00 10.38 5.58
C GLN A 590 27.53 10.44 5.39
N LEU A 591 28.30 10.24 6.47
CA LEU A 591 29.76 10.06 6.45
C LEU A 591 30.16 8.69 7.01
N ALA A 592 29.46 7.64 6.55
CA ALA A 592 29.67 6.24 6.93
C ALA A 592 31.14 5.92 7.24
N ARG A 593 31.43 5.69 8.53
CA ARG A 593 32.80 5.59 9.08
C ARG A 593 33.67 4.66 8.22
N ARG A 594 34.51 5.25 7.36
CA ARG A 594 35.35 4.53 6.39
C ARG A 594 36.20 3.50 7.16
N PRO A 595 36.13 2.20 6.85
CA PRO A 595 36.91 1.17 7.54
C PRO A 595 38.39 1.52 7.55
N GLU A 596 39.12 1.16 8.60
CA GLU A 596 40.49 1.66 8.83
C GLU A 596 41.44 1.43 7.64
N GLN A 597 41.31 0.28 6.96
CA GLN A 597 42.10 0.00 5.75
C GLN A 597 41.79 0.95 4.58
N VAL A 598 40.55 1.46 4.47
CA VAL A 598 40.18 2.50 3.49
C VAL A 598 40.83 3.84 3.86
N ARG A 599 40.79 4.23 5.15
CA ARG A 599 41.46 5.44 5.66
C ARG A 599 42.97 5.40 5.37
N VAL A 600 43.63 4.28 5.70
CA VAL A 600 45.06 4.08 5.40
C VAL A 600 45.38 4.11 3.91
N ARG A 601 44.51 3.55 3.05
CA ARG A 601 44.67 3.58 1.58
C ARG A 601 44.47 4.99 1.00
N MET A 602 43.58 5.80 1.57
CA MET A 602 43.46 7.23 1.22
C MET A 602 44.69 8.02 1.67
N ASN A 603 45.18 7.84 2.90
CA ASN A 603 46.42 8.45 3.38
C ASN A 603 47.68 8.00 2.59
N LYS A 604 47.61 6.92 1.80
CA LYS A 604 48.63 6.56 0.79
C LYS A 604 48.42 7.31 -0.53
N LEU A 605 47.17 7.48 -0.98
CA LEU A 605 46.81 8.27 -2.17
C LEU A 605 47.24 9.74 -2.04
N ASP A 606 47.02 10.34 -0.87
CA ASP A 606 47.41 11.74 -0.60
C ASP A 606 48.95 11.91 -0.67
N ARG A 607 49.70 10.91 -0.18
CA ARG A 607 51.18 10.88 -0.28
C ARG A 607 51.69 10.62 -1.70
N LEU A 608 50.99 9.81 -2.49
CA LEU A 608 51.28 9.62 -3.91
C LEU A 608 51.16 10.95 -4.66
N ALA A 609 50.05 11.68 -4.45
CA ALA A 609 49.87 13.01 -5.02
C ALA A 609 50.95 14.01 -4.54
N ALA A 610 51.25 14.04 -3.24
CA ALA A 610 52.28 14.92 -2.67
C ALA A 610 53.72 14.60 -3.12
N THR A 611 53.98 13.37 -3.61
CA THR A 611 55.28 12.97 -4.19
C THR A 611 55.31 13.09 -5.72
N GLY A 612 54.24 13.61 -6.36
CA GLY A 612 54.13 13.75 -7.81
C GLY A 612 53.88 12.44 -8.56
N ILE A 613 53.51 11.37 -7.84
CA ILE A 613 53.17 10.08 -8.44
C ILE A 613 51.66 10.06 -8.71
N ASP A 614 51.30 10.22 -9.99
CA ASP A 614 49.92 10.00 -10.45
C ASP A 614 49.50 8.55 -10.17
N ALA A 615 48.42 8.41 -9.39
CA ALA A 615 47.87 7.12 -8.95
C ALA A 615 46.76 6.58 -9.87
N TYR A 616 46.27 7.39 -10.82
CA TYR A 616 45.24 7.02 -11.80
C TYR A 616 45.58 7.53 -13.23
N PRO A 617 46.80 7.27 -13.73
CA PRO A 617 47.27 7.90 -14.96
C PRO A 617 46.60 7.35 -16.23
N VAL A 618 46.68 8.16 -17.30
CA VAL A 618 46.47 7.68 -18.67
C VAL A 618 47.38 6.49 -18.95
N ALA A 619 46.76 5.32 -19.17
CA ALA A 619 47.45 4.06 -19.36
C ALA A 619 48.04 3.92 -20.77
N TYR A 620 49.10 3.10 -20.90
CA TYR A 620 49.64 2.69 -22.19
C TYR A 620 49.26 1.24 -22.51
N PRO A 621 49.09 0.87 -23.79
CA PRO A 621 48.86 -0.52 -24.16
C PRO A 621 49.99 -1.45 -23.67
N PRO A 622 49.68 -2.57 -22.99
CA PRO A 622 50.67 -3.59 -22.67
C PRO A 622 51.18 -4.22 -23.97
N THR A 623 52.45 -4.63 -23.98
CA THR A 623 53.03 -5.31 -25.16
C THR A 623 52.52 -6.75 -25.32
N HIS A 624 52.08 -7.35 -24.22
CA HIS A 624 51.64 -8.74 -24.12
C HIS A 624 50.54 -8.82 -23.05
N THR A 625 49.54 -9.68 -23.27
CA THR A 625 48.73 -10.20 -22.15
C THR A 625 49.58 -11.12 -21.28
N VAL A 626 49.17 -11.39 -20.05
CA VAL A 626 49.91 -12.27 -19.13
C VAL A 626 50.02 -13.70 -19.70
N ALA A 627 48.95 -14.23 -20.32
CA ALA A 627 48.99 -15.52 -21.02
C ALA A 627 49.97 -15.53 -22.21
N ALA A 628 50.08 -14.43 -22.96
CA ALA A 628 51.06 -14.31 -24.04
C ALA A 628 52.50 -14.23 -23.48
N ALA A 629 52.72 -13.38 -22.47
CA ALA A 629 54.01 -13.20 -21.81
C ALA A 629 54.54 -14.50 -21.17
N ARG A 630 53.65 -15.38 -20.68
CA ARG A 630 54.00 -16.71 -20.15
C ARG A 630 54.41 -17.71 -21.22
N ARG A 631 53.99 -17.51 -22.48
CA ARG A 631 54.42 -18.30 -23.65
C ARG A 631 55.68 -17.73 -24.33
N SER A 632 56.04 -16.48 -24.06
CA SER A 632 57.24 -15.84 -24.62
C SER A 632 58.55 -16.53 -24.17
N PRO A 633 59.59 -16.60 -25.01
CA PRO A 633 60.88 -17.17 -24.65
C PRO A 633 61.54 -16.53 -23.42
N ARG A 634 62.39 -17.30 -22.73
CA ARG A 634 63.21 -16.78 -21.63
C ARG A 634 64.14 -15.69 -22.15
N GLY A 635 64.14 -14.55 -21.47
CA GLY A 635 64.93 -13.36 -21.83
C GLY A 635 64.13 -12.30 -22.59
N THR A 636 62.97 -12.63 -23.18
CA THR A 636 62.11 -11.66 -23.86
C THR A 636 61.72 -10.53 -22.91
N THR A 637 61.98 -9.29 -23.33
CA THR A 637 61.50 -8.09 -22.63
C THR A 637 60.01 -7.92 -22.89
N VAL A 638 59.21 -7.78 -21.84
CA VAL A 638 57.76 -7.55 -21.93
C VAL A 638 57.34 -6.43 -20.99
N ARG A 639 56.31 -5.69 -21.41
CA ARG A 639 55.41 -4.92 -20.55
C ARG A 639 54.07 -5.63 -20.46
N VAL A 640 53.61 -5.89 -19.24
CA VAL A 640 52.26 -6.39 -18.91
C VAL A 640 51.55 -5.41 -17.97
N CYS A 641 50.22 -5.42 -17.95
CA CYS A 641 49.40 -4.62 -17.05
C CYS A 641 48.37 -5.53 -16.37
N GLY A 642 48.04 -5.28 -15.10
CA GLY A 642 47.05 -6.08 -14.37
C GLY A 642 46.91 -5.68 -12.91
N ARG A 643 46.29 -6.55 -12.10
CA ARG A 643 45.99 -6.30 -10.68
C ARG A 643 46.83 -7.15 -9.73
N LEU A 644 47.32 -6.53 -8.66
CA LEU A 644 48.11 -7.19 -7.61
C LEU A 644 47.20 -8.02 -6.70
N LEU A 645 47.31 -9.36 -6.79
CA LEU A 645 46.55 -10.30 -5.96
C LEU A 645 47.32 -10.80 -4.73
N ARG A 646 48.65 -10.77 -4.78
CA ARG A 646 49.54 -11.20 -3.69
C ARG A 646 50.80 -10.34 -3.70
N ILE A 647 51.30 -10.00 -2.51
CA ILE A 647 52.59 -9.34 -2.28
C ILE A 647 53.27 -10.08 -1.11
N ARG A 648 54.59 -10.28 -1.18
CA ARG A 648 55.45 -10.85 -0.13
C ARG A 648 56.79 -10.13 -0.16
N ASP A 649 57.09 -9.37 0.89
CA ASP A 649 58.36 -8.65 1.05
C ASP A 649 59.34 -9.49 1.88
N TYR A 650 60.61 -9.53 1.46
CA TYR A 650 61.73 -10.13 2.17
C TYR A 650 62.91 -9.15 2.35
N GLY A 651 62.67 -7.84 2.26
CA GLY A 651 63.60 -6.74 2.50
C GLY A 651 64.65 -6.48 1.41
N GLY A 652 65.20 -7.55 0.81
CA GLY A 652 66.08 -7.49 -0.35
C GLY A 652 65.39 -7.77 -1.69
N VAL A 653 64.23 -8.43 -1.66
CA VAL A 653 63.46 -8.83 -2.85
C VAL A 653 61.98 -8.91 -2.49
N VAL A 654 61.12 -8.38 -3.37
CA VAL A 654 59.66 -8.48 -3.22
C VAL A 654 59.12 -9.40 -4.31
N PHE A 655 58.30 -10.37 -3.90
CA PHE A 655 57.53 -11.22 -4.82
C PHE A 655 56.09 -10.75 -4.84
N ALA A 656 55.52 -10.56 -6.03
CA ALA A 656 54.11 -10.26 -6.18
C ALA A 656 53.48 -11.16 -7.25
N VAL A 657 52.15 -11.25 -7.28
CA VAL A 657 51.40 -11.92 -8.36
C VAL A 657 50.47 -10.90 -8.99
N VAL A 658 50.61 -10.70 -10.30
CA VAL A 658 49.74 -9.85 -11.11
C VAL A 658 48.84 -10.73 -11.98
N ARG A 659 47.55 -10.38 -12.03
CA ARG A 659 46.51 -11.01 -12.86
C ARG A 659 46.01 -10.02 -13.89
N ASP A 660 45.91 -10.40 -15.17
CA ASP A 660 45.14 -9.66 -16.17
C ASP A 660 43.79 -10.38 -16.45
N TRP A 661 43.20 -10.22 -17.64
CA TRP A 661 42.02 -11.02 -18.00
C TRP A 661 42.35 -12.51 -18.21
N SER A 662 43.56 -12.80 -18.69
CA SER A 662 43.97 -14.06 -19.32
C SER A 662 44.70 -15.07 -18.42
N ASP A 663 45.61 -14.65 -17.54
CA ASP A 663 46.40 -15.55 -16.67
C ASP A 663 47.09 -14.77 -15.51
N ASP A 664 47.78 -15.50 -14.63
CA ASP A 664 48.57 -15.00 -13.50
C ASP A 664 50.09 -15.10 -13.78
N ILE A 665 50.89 -14.07 -13.45
CA ILE A 665 52.35 -14.18 -13.46
C ILE A 665 52.97 -13.63 -12.17
N GLN A 666 53.99 -14.34 -11.66
CA GLN A 666 54.81 -13.85 -10.56
C GLN A 666 55.74 -12.75 -11.04
N LEU A 667 55.77 -11.65 -10.29
CA LEU A 667 56.74 -10.57 -10.40
C LEU A 667 57.87 -10.82 -9.40
N VAL A 668 59.11 -10.59 -9.83
CA VAL A 668 60.28 -10.57 -8.93
C VAL A 668 60.91 -9.17 -9.01
N LEU A 669 60.73 -8.40 -7.94
CA LEU A 669 61.27 -7.06 -7.77
C LEU A 669 62.56 -7.17 -6.93
N ASP A 670 63.69 -7.29 -7.62
CA ASP A 670 65.00 -7.47 -7.00
C ASP A 670 65.71 -6.12 -6.82
N ARG A 671 66.22 -5.84 -5.62
CA ARG A 671 66.90 -4.58 -5.27
C ARG A 671 68.16 -4.32 -6.08
N GLU A 672 68.85 -5.36 -6.57
CA GLU A 672 70.01 -5.22 -7.45
C GLU A 672 69.63 -4.72 -8.86
N ARG A 673 68.37 -4.92 -9.28
CA ARG A 673 67.88 -4.63 -10.63
C ARG A 673 67.00 -3.39 -10.71
N LEU A 674 66.07 -3.27 -9.77
CA LEU A 674 65.10 -2.18 -9.68
C LEU A 674 65.66 -0.97 -8.92
N GLY A 675 66.70 -1.18 -8.11
CA GLY A 675 67.33 -0.17 -7.28
C GLY A 675 66.59 0.08 -5.97
N ALA A 676 67.34 0.49 -4.94
CA ALA A 676 66.84 0.61 -3.57
C ALA A 676 65.61 1.53 -3.43
N LYS A 677 65.58 2.65 -4.17
CA LYS A 677 64.47 3.61 -4.14
C LYS A 677 63.17 3.00 -4.71
N ARG A 678 63.20 2.45 -5.94
CA ARG A 678 62.01 1.84 -6.56
C ARG A 678 61.57 0.50 -5.92
N CYS A 679 62.41 -0.12 -5.08
CA CYS A 679 61.96 -1.17 -4.16
C CYS A 679 61.18 -0.58 -2.96
N ALA A 680 61.73 0.44 -2.28
CA ALA A 680 61.09 1.02 -1.10
C ALA A 680 59.73 1.68 -1.41
N GLU A 681 59.67 2.47 -2.48
CA GLU A 681 58.42 3.11 -2.94
C GLU A 681 57.36 2.08 -3.36
N PHE A 682 57.76 0.88 -3.84
CA PHE A 682 56.81 -0.19 -4.11
C PHE A 682 56.15 -0.70 -2.82
N SER A 683 56.95 -1.04 -1.81
CA SER A 683 56.45 -1.56 -0.53
C SER A 683 55.72 -0.51 0.32
N GLU A 684 56.01 0.78 0.16
CA GLU A 684 55.23 1.85 0.76
C GLU A 684 53.86 2.01 0.09
N PHE A 685 53.82 2.15 -1.24
CA PHE A 685 52.63 2.66 -1.92
C PHE A 685 51.66 1.59 -2.45
N PHE A 686 52.11 0.39 -2.80
CA PHE A 686 51.20 -0.65 -3.31
C PHE A 686 50.52 -1.45 -2.19
N ASP A 687 49.28 -1.87 -2.45
CA ASP A 687 48.48 -2.77 -1.62
C ASP A 687 47.78 -3.82 -2.47
N LEU A 688 47.23 -4.86 -1.83
CA LEU A 688 46.42 -5.86 -2.52
C LEU A 688 45.19 -5.20 -3.17
N GLY A 689 44.95 -5.52 -4.44
CA GLY A 689 43.89 -4.96 -5.27
C GLY A 689 44.31 -3.81 -6.18
N ASP A 690 45.49 -3.21 -6.00
CA ASP A 690 45.97 -2.11 -6.87
C ASP A 690 46.24 -2.58 -8.31
N LEU A 691 46.09 -1.66 -9.27
CA LEU A 691 46.44 -1.86 -10.67
C LEU A 691 47.86 -1.35 -10.97
N ILE A 692 48.60 -2.13 -11.76
CA ILE A 692 50.03 -1.92 -12.03
C ILE A 692 50.38 -2.25 -13.49
N GLU A 693 51.22 -1.40 -14.09
CA GLU A 693 52.00 -1.64 -15.31
C GLU A 693 53.39 -2.12 -14.89
N VAL A 694 53.91 -3.19 -15.49
CA VAL A 694 55.22 -3.74 -15.13
C VAL A 694 56.01 -4.07 -16.38
N SER A 695 57.24 -3.54 -16.46
CA SER A 695 58.23 -3.87 -17.47
C SER A 695 59.31 -4.78 -16.90
N GLY A 696 59.83 -5.70 -17.69
CA GLY A 696 60.88 -6.62 -17.25
C GLY A 696 61.25 -7.65 -18.31
N ARG A 697 61.99 -8.68 -17.91
CA ARG A 697 62.32 -9.84 -18.78
C ARG A 697 61.74 -11.14 -18.23
N ILE A 698 61.21 -11.98 -19.12
CA ILE A 698 60.73 -13.32 -18.78
C ILE A 698 61.90 -14.19 -18.28
N GLY A 699 61.73 -14.77 -17.10
CA GLY A 699 62.73 -15.56 -16.41
C GLY A 699 62.11 -16.58 -15.46
N ARG A 700 62.90 -17.05 -14.50
CA ARG A 700 62.43 -17.92 -13.42
C ARG A 700 63.00 -17.43 -12.09
N SER A 701 62.25 -17.63 -11.01
CA SER A 701 62.75 -17.39 -9.65
C SER A 701 63.82 -18.42 -9.26
N ARG A 702 64.51 -18.22 -8.13
CA ARG A 702 65.48 -19.20 -7.58
C ARG A 702 64.86 -20.59 -7.28
N ARG A 703 63.52 -20.69 -7.23
CA ARG A 703 62.76 -21.96 -7.08
C ARG A 703 62.25 -22.54 -8.41
N GLY A 704 62.67 -22.00 -9.56
CA GLY A 704 62.28 -22.47 -10.89
C GLY A 704 60.90 -22.00 -11.38
N GLU A 705 60.12 -21.32 -10.56
CA GLU A 705 58.81 -20.76 -10.93
C GLU A 705 58.94 -19.71 -12.02
N LEU A 706 58.08 -19.74 -13.04
CA LEU A 706 58.04 -18.76 -14.14
C LEU A 706 57.75 -17.36 -13.60
N SER A 707 58.51 -16.35 -14.00
CA SER A 707 58.36 -14.99 -13.45
C SER A 707 58.82 -13.89 -14.38
N LEU A 708 58.18 -12.72 -14.28
CA LEU A 708 58.68 -11.47 -14.84
C LEU A 708 59.71 -10.87 -13.88
N LEU A 709 60.97 -10.82 -14.32
CA LEU A 709 62.06 -10.20 -13.57
C LEU A 709 62.01 -8.69 -13.84
N VAL A 710 61.49 -7.92 -12.88
CA VAL A 710 61.06 -6.53 -13.06
C VAL A 710 62.26 -5.60 -13.30
N ALA A 711 62.10 -4.68 -14.25
CA ALA A 711 63.01 -3.58 -14.52
C ALA A 711 62.46 -2.25 -13.99
N ASP A 712 61.18 -1.95 -14.23
CA ASP A 712 60.45 -0.82 -13.62
C ASP A 712 58.92 -1.05 -13.69
N TRP A 713 58.15 -0.24 -12.95
CA TRP A 713 56.68 -0.28 -12.90
C TRP A 713 56.03 1.11 -13.06
N ARG A 714 54.71 1.13 -13.28
CA ARG A 714 53.83 2.32 -13.13
C ARG A 714 52.60 1.91 -12.31
N MET A 715 52.16 2.76 -11.37
CA MET A 715 50.82 2.59 -10.81
C MET A 715 49.79 2.95 -11.90
N LEU A 716 48.70 2.20 -12.01
CA LEU A 716 47.61 2.46 -12.97
C LEU A 716 46.27 2.76 -12.30
N GLY A 717 46.14 2.45 -11.01
CA GLY A 717 44.91 2.69 -10.27
C GLY A 717 45.03 2.22 -8.83
N LYS A 718 44.94 3.16 -7.88
CA LYS A 718 44.93 2.85 -6.45
C LYS A 718 43.58 2.21 -6.07
N CYS A 719 43.62 1.07 -5.39
CA CYS A 719 42.44 0.41 -4.87
C CYS A 719 42.18 0.88 -3.44
N LEU A 720 41.10 1.63 -3.21
CA LEU A 720 40.78 2.18 -1.89
C LEU A 720 40.14 1.18 -0.93
N HIS A 721 39.47 0.14 -1.45
CA HIS A 721 38.87 -0.92 -0.63
C HIS A 721 39.80 -2.14 -0.54
N PRO A 722 39.86 -2.83 0.61
CA PRO A 722 40.58 -4.09 0.71
C PRO A 722 39.88 -5.19 -0.09
N LEU A 723 40.66 -6.15 -0.60
CA LEU A 723 40.11 -7.40 -1.10
C LEU A 723 39.58 -8.25 0.06
N PRO A 724 38.49 -9.03 -0.12
CA PRO A 724 38.06 -10.08 0.80
C PRO A 724 39.21 -10.99 1.26
N ASP A 725 39.10 -11.51 2.49
CA ASP A 725 40.10 -12.41 3.08
C ASP A 725 40.33 -13.64 2.19
N LYS A 726 41.60 -13.93 1.89
CA LYS A 726 42.03 -15.10 1.11
C LYS A 726 41.50 -16.44 1.64
N TRP A 727 41.22 -16.54 2.95
CA TRP A 727 40.76 -17.79 3.58
C TRP A 727 39.23 -17.95 3.61
N LYS A 728 38.48 -16.83 3.60
CA LYS A 728 37.00 -16.84 3.62
C LYS A 728 36.36 -16.50 2.28
N GLY A 729 37.10 -15.82 1.40
CA GLY A 729 36.63 -15.32 0.11
C GLY A 729 35.41 -14.39 0.22
N LEU A 730 34.70 -14.25 -0.90
CA LEU A 730 33.26 -13.94 -0.89
C LEU A 730 32.52 -15.28 -0.84
N ALA A 731 32.45 -15.94 0.32
CA ALA A 731 31.69 -17.17 0.47
C ALA A 731 30.16 -16.95 0.46
N ASP A 732 29.71 -15.78 0.93
CA ASP A 732 28.30 -15.39 0.89
C ASP A 732 27.79 -15.21 -0.56
N PRO A 733 26.82 -16.01 -1.02
CA PRO A 733 26.24 -15.87 -2.35
C PRO A 733 25.60 -14.50 -2.59
N GLU A 734 24.98 -13.87 -1.58
CA GLU A 734 24.37 -12.55 -1.72
C GLU A 734 25.44 -11.48 -2.00
N ALA A 735 26.53 -11.47 -1.23
CA ALA A 735 27.67 -10.58 -1.48
C ALA A 735 28.37 -10.86 -2.82
N ARG A 736 28.51 -12.12 -3.26
CA ARG A 736 29.04 -12.44 -4.61
C ARG A 736 28.21 -11.81 -5.72
N VAL A 737 26.88 -11.85 -5.58
CA VAL A 737 25.94 -11.26 -6.54
C VAL A 737 25.99 -9.72 -6.48
N ARG A 738 25.84 -9.12 -5.29
CA ARG A 738 25.87 -7.65 -5.12
C ARG A 738 27.20 -7.02 -5.52
N GLN A 739 28.30 -7.74 -5.32
CA GLN A 739 29.65 -7.28 -5.63
C GLN A 739 30.30 -8.13 -6.73
N ARG A 740 29.58 -8.39 -7.83
CA ARG A 740 30.10 -9.18 -8.97
C ARG A 740 31.45 -8.67 -9.47
N TYR A 741 31.69 -7.36 -9.44
CA TYR A 741 32.97 -6.75 -9.82
C TYR A 741 34.15 -7.19 -8.90
N VAL A 742 33.87 -7.57 -7.64
CA VAL A 742 34.85 -8.18 -6.72
C VAL A 742 34.95 -9.70 -6.95
N ASP A 743 33.81 -10.38 -7.19
CA ASP A 743 33.77 -11.81 -7.52
C ASP A 743 34.60 -12.10 -8.79
N MET A 744 34.32 -11.43 -9.92
CA MET A 744 35.09 -11.54 -11.17
C MET A 744 36.56 -11.12 -11.05
N MET A 745 36.87 -10.20 -10.13
CA MET A 745 38.25 -9.77 -9.89
C MET A 745 39.09 -10.92 -9.29
N ILE A 746 38.50 -11.73 -8.40
CA ILE A 746 39.21 -12.72 -7.58
C ILE A 746 39.00 -14.16 -8.06
N ASN A 747 37.78 -14.51 -8.48
CA ASN A 747 37.42 -15.83 -8.97
C ASN A 747 37.54 -15.91 -10.51
N PRO A 748 38.41 -16.77 -11.07
CA PRO A 748 38.45 -17.03 -12.52
C PRO A 748 37.17 -17.68 -13.05
N GLU A 749 36.48 -18.50 -12.24
CA GLU A 749 35.32 -19.27 -12.67
C GLU A 749 34.14 -18.36 -13.08
N THR A 750 33.90 -17.27 -12.35
CA THR A 750 32.91 -16.25 -12.73
C THR A 750 33.21 -15.62 -14.10
N ARG A 751 34.47 -15.60 -14.53
CA ARG A 751 34.86 -15.13 -15.88
C ARG A 751 34.62 -16.19 -16.95
N ASP A 752 34.84 -17.46 -16.63
CA ASP A 752 34.52 -18.59 -17.52
C ASP A 752 33.00 -18.65 -17.79
N VAL A 753 32.17 -18.52 -16.75
CA VAL A 753 30.70 -18.44 -16.89
C VAL A 753 30.29 -17.24 -17.78
N LEU A 754 30.93 -16.08 -17.62
CA LEU A 754 30.67 -14.91 -18.47
C LEU A 754 31.11 -15.12 -19.93
N ALA A 755 32.27 -15.75 -20.14
CA ALA A 755 32.76 -16.09 -21.47
C ALA A 755 31.86 -17.12 -22.17
N LYS A 756 31.40 -18.13 -21.42
CA LYS A 756 30.43 -19.14 -21.90
C LYS A 756 29.07 -18.53 -22.22
N ARG A 757 28.55 -17.60 -21.41
CA ARG A 757 27.33 -16.84 -21.77
C ARG A 757 27.50 -16.13 -23.11
N SER A 758 28.64 -15.47 -23.31
CA SER A 758 28.96 -14.78 -24.58
C SER A 758 29.02 -15.76 -25.76
N ALA A 759 29.67 -16.92 -25.57
CA ALA A 759 29.75 -17.97 -26.58
C ALA A 759 28.37 -18.57 -26.94
N VAL A 760 27.50 -18.82 -25.95
CA VAL A 760 26.11 -19.26 -26.15
C VAL A 760 25.33 -18.23 -26.96
N VAL A 761 25.25 -16.97 -26.48
CA VAL A 761 24.48 -15.89 -27.13
C VAL A 761 24.96 -15.65 -28.56
N ARG A 762 26.26 -15.76 -28.81
CA ARG A 762 26.83 -15.72 -30.16
C ARG A 762 26.42 -16.94 -30.99
N SER A 763 26.59 -18.16 -30.48
CA SER A 763 26.28 -19.38 -31.22
C SER A 763 24.81 -19.47 -31.66
N LEU A 764 23.89 -18.90 -30.87
CA LEU A 764 22.48 -18.76 -31.26
C LEU A 764 22.30 -17.82 -32.47
N ARG A 765 22.95 -16.65 -32.48
CA ARG A 765 22.94 -15.73 -33.63
C ARG A 765 23.58 -16.35 -34.86
N ASP A 766 24.81 -16.87 -34.71
CA ASP A 766 25.58 -17.46 -35.81
C ASP A 766 24.76 -18.60 -36.46
N SER A 767 24.13 -19.50 -35.67
CA SER A 767 23.29 -20.60 -36.19
C SER A 767 22.04 -20.13 -36.94
N LEU A 768 21.29 -19.15 -36.41
CA LEU A 768 20.08 -18.63 -37.07
C LEU A 768 20.41 -17.86 -38.35
N THR A 769 21.52 -17.10 -38.34
CA THR A 769 22.02 -16.38 -39.52
C THR A 769 22.41 -17.36 -40.64
N ASP A 770 23.14 -18.44 -40.29
CA ASP A 770 23.52 -19.50 -41.24
C ASP A 770 22.31 -20.27 -41.81
N TRP A 771 21.16 -20.24 -41.13
CA TRP A 771 19.89 -20.83 -41.60
C TRP A 771 18.95 -19.82 -42.30
N GLY A 772 19.42 -18.59 -42.52
CA GLY A 772 18.74 -17.56 -43.30
C GLY A 772 17.68 -16.76 -42.53
N TYR A 773 17.72 -16.74 -41.20
CA TYR A 773 16.86 -15.87 -40.40
C TYR A 773 17.43 -14.45 -40.30
N ILE A 774 16.56 -13.45 -40.30
CA ILE A 774 16.93 -12.04 -40.16
C ILE A 774 16.73 -11.60 -38.69
N GLU A 775 17.78 -11.06 -38.07
CA GLU A 775 17.66 -10.46 -36.72
C GLU A 775 16.98 -9.08 -36.81
N VAL A 776 16.03 -8.82 -35.91
CA VAL A 776 15.27 -7.56 -35.83
C VAL A 776 15.16 -7.06 -34.38
N GLU A 777 14.82 -5.78 -34.22
CA GLU A 777 14.51 -5.15 -32.94
C GLU A 777 13.04 -4.70 -32.92
N THR A 778 12.22 -5.25 -32.04
CA THR A 778 10.80 -4.85 -31.87
C THR A 778 10.62 -3.93 -30.65
N PRO A 779 9.49 -3.19 -30.54
CA PRO A 779 9.29 -2.22 -29.44
C PRO A 779 9.31 -2.87 -28.05
N ILE A 780 10.27 -2.44 -27.22
CA ILE A 780 10.35 -2.79 -25.79
C ILE A 780 9.25 -2.09 -24.97
N LEU A 781 8.87 -0.88 -25.37
CA LEU A 781 7.75 -0.12 -24.81
C LEU A 781 6.53 -0.28 -25.70
N GLN A 782 5.42 -0.72 -25.12
CA GLN A 782 4.18 -1.10 -25.82
C GLN A 782 2.96 -0.44 -25.15
N GLN A 783 1.93 -0.07 -25.91
CA GLN A 783 0.69 0.51 -25.36
C GLN A 783 -0.27 -0.54 -24.80
N VAL A 784 -0.18 -1.76 -25.32
CA VAL A 784 -0.98 -2.94 -24.97
C VAL A 784 0.00 -4.07 -24.69
N HIS A 785 -0.26 -4.90 -23.68
CA HIS A 785 0.60 -6.04 -23.35
C HIS A 785 -0.01 -7.39 -23.78
N GLY A 786 0.82 -8.25 -24.36
CA GLY A 786 0.44 -9.56 -24.89
C GLY A 786 1.64 -10.36 -25.40
N GLY A 787 1.38 -11.52 -26.00
CA GLY A 787 2.42 -12.48 -26.41
C GLY A 787 2.95 -13.39 -25.29
N ALA A 788 2.50 -13.18 -24.05
CA ALA A 788 2.66 -14.11 -22.95
C ALA A 788 1.51 -13.91 -21.94
N ASN A 789 1.26 -14.91 -21.10
CA ASN A 789 0.53 -14.68 -19.86
C ASN A 789 1.59 -14.32 -18.79
N ALA A 790 1.59 -13.05 -18.35
CA ALA A 790 2.60 -12.50 -17.44
C ALA A 790 2.20 -11.09 -16.98
N THR A 791 2.42 -10.75 -15.71
CA THR A 791 2.15 -9.39 -15.21
C THR A 791 3.19 -8.41 -15.78
N PRO A 792 2.80 -7.34 -16.50
CA PRO A 792 3.75 -6.39 -17.08
C PRO A 792 4.33 -5.41 -16.05
N PHE A 793 5.45 -4.79 -16.39
CA PHE A 793 5.88 -3.53 -15.74
C PHE A 793 5.25 -2.34 -16.46
N ARG A 794 4.52 -1.50 -15.72
CA ARG A 794 3.94 -0.24 -16.21
C ARG A 794 4.87 0.95 -15.96
N THR A 795 4.93 1.86 -16.92
CA THR A 795 5.63 3.14 -16.89
C THR A 795 4.79 4.21 -17.59
N HIS A 796 5.26 5.46 -17.65
CA HIS A 796 4.58 6.59 -18.30
C HIS A 796 5.56 7.31 -19.24
N ILE A 797 5.04 7.91 -20.33
CA ILE A 797 5.83 8.72 -21.27
C ILE A 797 5.37 10.19 -21.25
N ASP A 798 6.14 11.03 -20.54
CA ASP A 798 5.92 12.47 -20.39
C ASP A 798 5.68 13.21 -21.72
N ALA A 799 6.24 12.72 -22.83
CA ALA A 799 6.11 13.34 -24.16
C ALA A 799 4.74 13.17 -24.81
N TYR A 800 3.94 12.17 -24.39
CA TYR A 800 2.62 11.87 -24.95
C TYR A 800 1.51 11.73 -23.89
N ASP A 801 1.81 11.93 -22.61
CA ASP A 801 0.88 11.85 -21.48
C ASP A 801 0.06 10.53 -21.45
N LEU A 802 0.74 9.40 -21.69
CA LEU A 802 0.14 8.07 -21.72
C LEU A 802 0.99 7.03 -21.00
N ASP A 803 0.32 5.99 -20.49
CA ASP A 803 0.96 4.82 -19.91
C ASP A 803 1.53 3.89 -20.99
N LEU A 804 2.64 3.23 -20.67
CA LEU A 804 3.28 2.20 -21.49
C LEU A 804 3.63 1.00 -20.61
N TYR A 805 3.66 -0.17 -21.22
CA TYR A 805 4.16 -1.40 -20.62
C TYR A 805 5.53 -1.74 -21.18
N LEU A 806 6.43 -2.27 -20.34
CA LEU A 806 7.60 -2.99 -20.82
C LEU A 806 7.16 -4.38 -21.29
N ARG A 807 7.61 -4.79 -22.47
CA ARG A 807 7.13 -6.01 -23.12
C ARG A 807 7.39 -7.29 -22.31
N ILE A 808 6.37 -8.14 -22.27
CA ILE A 808 6.43 -9.49 -21.71
C ILE A 808 6.93 -10.53 -22.74
N ALA A 809 6.72 -10.24 -24.04
CA ALA A 809 7.22 -10.98 -25.21
C ALA A 809 7.28 -10.06 -26.45
N PRO A 810 8.19 -10.28 -27.43
CA PRO A 810 8.14 -9.66 -28.75
C PRO A 810 7.14 -10.30 -29.75
N GLU A 811 6.58 -11.49 -29.47
CA GLU A 811 5.71 -12.30 -30.34
C GLU A 811 4.79 -11.51 -31.28
N LEU A 812 3.92 -10.64 -30.73
CA LEU A 812 2.89 -9.94 -31.51
C LEU A 812 3.46 -8.97 -32.56
N TYR A 813 4.72 -8.56 -32.43
CA TYR A 813 5.43 -7.74 -33.42
C TYR A 813 6.18 -8.60 -34.45
N LEU A 814 6.74 -9.74 -34.03
CA LEU A 814 7.38 -10.69 -34.94
C LEU A 814 6.34 -11.32 -35.89
N LYS A 815 5.12 -11.59 -35.40
CA LYS A 815 3.97 -11.98 -36.24
C LYS A 815 3.54 -10.89 -37.24
N ARG A 816 3.54 -9.60 -36.85
CA ARG A 816 3.30 -8.48 -37.79
C ARG A 816 4.36 -8.43 -38.91
N LEU A 817 5.61 -8.79 -38.64
CA LEU A 817 6.65 -8.88 -39.67
C LEU A 817 6.44 -10.09 -40.62
N CYS A 818 5.89 -11.20 -40.12
CA CYS A 818 5.49 -12.33 -40.96
C CYS A 818 4.34 -11.95 -41.93
N VAL A 819 3.33 -11.18 -41.45
CA VAL A 819 2.30 -10.56 -42.31
C VAL A 819 2.94 -9.62 -43.35
N GLY A 820 3.96 -8.86 -42.95
CA GLY A 820 4.76 -8.02 -43.85
C GLY A 820 5.61 -8.76 -44.88
N GLY A 821 5.57 -10.10 -44.90
CA GLY A 821 6.29 -10.94 -45.87
C GLY A 821 7.71 -11.34 -45.47
N VAL A 822 8.11 -11.16 -44.20
CA VAL A 822 9.40 -11.66 -43.71
C VAL A 822 9.28 -13.15 -43.39
N GLU A 823 9.75 -14.01 -44.31
CA GLU A 823 9.62 -15.47 -44.19
C GLU A 823 10.40 -16.07 -43.01
N LYS A 824 11.51 -15.46 -42.59
CA LYS A 824 12.34 -15.93 -41.47
C LYS A 824 12.86 -14.77 -40.64
N VAL A 825 12.36 -14.65 -39.42
CA VAL A 825 12.66 -13.52 -38.52
C VAL A 825 12.99 -14.02 -37.12
N PHE A 826 13.91 -13.35 -36.43
CA PHE A 826 14.17 -13.61 -35.01
C PHE A 826 14.58 -12.34 -34.25
N GLU A 827 14.42 -12.35 -32.93
CA GLU A 827 14.98 -11.36 -32.03
C GLU A 827 15.63 -12.07 -30.82
N ILE A 828 16.87 -11.70 -30.47
CA ILE A 828 17.49 -12.03 -29.18
C ILE A 828 17.50 -10.78 -28.31
N GLY A 829 16.38 -10.56 -27.64
CA GLY A 829 16.03 -9.32 -26.97
C GLY A 829 15.80 -9.47 -25.47
N ARG A 830 15.43 -8.35 -24.84
CA ARG A 830 15.04 -8.33 -23.43
C ARG A 830 13.53 -8.35 -23.25
N THR A 831 13.06 -9.14 -22.27
CA THR A 831 11.68 -9.20 -21.79
C THR A 831 11.64 -8.89 -20.30
N PHE A 832 10.50 -8.36 -19.86
CA PHE A 832 10.32 -7.82 -18.51
C PHE A 832 9.01 -8.35 -17.92
N ARG A 833 9.08 -9.06 -16.81
CA ARG A 833 7.91 -9.65 -16.14
C ARG A 833 7.95 -9.34 -14.65
N ASN A 834 6.84 -8.82 -14.11
CA ASN A 834 6.74 -8.24 -12.77
C ASN A 834 6.43 -9.32 -11.71
N GLU A 835 7.26 -10.36 -11.72
CA GLU A 835 7.04 -11.66 -11.06
C GLU A 835 8.05 -11.92 -9.91
N GLY A 836 8.07 -13.15 -9.40
CA GLY A 836 9.00 -13.60 -8.36
C GLY A 836 10.48 -13.62 -8.81
N VAL A 837 11.38 -13.82 -7.83
CA VAL A 837 12.82 -13.94 -8.07
C VAL A 837 13.39 -15.13 -7.29
N ASP A 838 13.89 -16.15 -8.00
CA ASP A 838 14.33 -17.42 -7.41
C ASP A 838 15.67 -17.92 -8.01
N PHE A 839 15.78 -19.20 -8.39
CA PHE A 839 16.97 -19.80 -9.00
C PHE A 839 16.95 -19.78 -10.55
N SER A 840 15.77 -19.65 -11.16
CA SER A 840 15.50 -19.66 -12.60
C SER A 840 14.77 -18.40 -13.08
N HIS A 841 14.06 -17.69 -12.21
CA HIS A 841 13.35 -16.44 -12.51
C HIS A 841 14.13 -15.18 -12.06
N ASN A 842 14.19 -14.19 -12.95
CA ASN A 842 14.66 -12.83 -12.69
C ASN A 842 13.79 -11.84 -13.51
N PRO A 843 13.35 -10.68 -12.98
CA PRO A 843 12.29 -9.88 -13.62
C PRO A 843 12.68 -9.22 -14.96
N GLU A 844 13.99 -9.16 -15.25
CA GLU A 844 14.57 -8.81 -16.55
C GLU A 844 15.36 -10.03 -17.06
N PHE A 845 15.00 -10.61 -18.21
CA PHE A 845 15.71 -11.78 -18.78
C PHE A 845 15.84 -11.71 -20.31
N THR A 846 16.81 -12.45 -20.86
CA THR A 846 16.99 -12.57 -22.31
C THR A 846 16.14 -13.71 -22.86
N ILE A 847 15.28 -13.40 -23.83
CA ILE A 847 14.58 -14.38 -24.66
C ILE A 847 15.19 -14.41 -26.07
N LEU A 848 15.07 -15.55 -26.74
CA LEU A 848 15.19 -15.68 -28.18
C LEU A 848 13.80 -16.05 -28.68
N GLU A 849 13.25 -15.26 -29.59
CA GLU A 849 12.06 -15.65 -30.35
C GLU A 849 12.39 -15.71 -31.84
N ALA A 850 11.89 -16.73 -32.54
CA ALA A 850 12.14 -16.96 -33.96
C ALA A 850 10.90 -17.53 -34.65
N TYR A 851 10.61 -17.05 -35.87
CA TYR A 851 9.43 -17.43 -36.66
C TYR A 851 9.84 -17.80 -38.10
N GLU A 852 9.29 -18.90 -38.61
CA GLU A 852 9.55 -19.46 -39.95
C GLU A 852 8.22 -19.66 -40.69
N ALA A 853 8.01 -18.94 -41.80
CA ALA A 853 6.88 -19.14 -42.68
C ALA A 853 6.96 -20.50 -43.40
N HIS A 854 5.79 -21.06 -43.72
CA HIS A 854 5.60 -22.41 -44.26
C HIS A 854 6.17 -23.53 -43.35
N SER A 855 6.17 -23.27 -42.04
CA SER A 855 6.74 -24.13 -40.98
C SER A 855 5.68 -24.48 -39.92
N ASP A 856 6.04 -25.33 -38.97
CA ASP A 856 5.17 -25.77 -37.86
C ASP A 856 5.95 -26.17 -36.60
N TYR A 857 5.24 -26.57 -35.54
CA TYR A 857 5.87 -26.95 -34.26
C TYR A 857 6.86 -28.13 -34.35
N GLU A 858 6.65 -29.11 -35.25
CA GLU A 858 7.58 -30.23 -35.45
C GLU A 858 8.91 -29.71 -36.02
N ARG A 859 8.84 -28.78 -36.97
CA ARG A 859 10.03 -28.13 -37.54
C ARG A 859 10.75 -27.24 -36.51
N MET A 860 10.02 -26.51 -35.66
CA MET A 860 10.60 -25.74 -34.55
C MET A 860 11.31 -26.64 -33.52
N MET A 861 10.82 -27.86 -33.29
CA MET A 861 11.42 -28.84 -32.37
C MET A 861 12.87 -29.19 -32.79
N HIS A 862 13.05 -29.49 -34.07
CA HIS A 862 14.37 -29.76 -34.64
C HIS A 862 15.31 -28.55 -34.55
N LEU A 863 14.79 -27.34 -34.77
CA LEU A 863 15.55 -26.10 -34.71
C LEU A 863 16.03 -25.79 -33.28
N CYS A 864 15.13 -25.84 -32.29
CA CYS A 864 15.47 -25.59 -30.88
C CYS A 864 16.55 -26.56 -30.37
N ARG A 865 16.42 -27.85 -30.67
CA ARG A 865 17.43 -28.87 -30.31
C ARG A 865 18.80 -28.53 -30.90
N GLN A 866 18.87 -28.19 -32.19
CA GLN A 866 20.13 -27.85 -32.85
C GLN A 866 20.74 -26.56 -32.29
N LEU A 867 19.94 -25.54 -31.97
CA LEU A 867 20.42 -24.31 -31.31
C LEU A 867 21.09 -24.61 -29.96
N ILE A 868 20.47 -25.42 -29.11
CA ILE A 868 20.99 -25.76 -27.78
C ILE A 868 22.25 -26.66 -27.90
N GLN A 869 22.25 -27.62 -28.82
CA GLN A 869 23.41 -28.48 -29.08
C GLN A 869 24.61 -27.68 -29.63
N ASN A 870 24.39 -26.75 -30.55
CA ASN A 870 25.42 -25.83 -31.06
C ASN A 870 25.95 -24.90 -29.95
N ALA A 871 25.06 -24.33 -29.12
CA ALA A 871 25.44 -23.48 -28.01
C ALA A 871 26.27 -24.22 -26.95
N ALA A 872 25.93 -25.48 -26.64
CA ALA A 872 26.71 -26.33 -25.75
C ALA A 872 28.11 -26.62 -26.33
N LEU A 873 28.18 -26.98 -27.62
CA LEU A 873 29.43 -27.18 -28.34
C LEU A 873 30.33 -25.93 -28.33
N ALA A 874 29.75 -24.74 -28.54
CA ALA A 874 30.48 -23.48 -28.53
C ALA A 874 31.00 -23.05 -27.14
N ALA A 875 30.30 -23.42 -26.06
CA ALA A 875 30.64 -23.05 -24.69
C ALA A 875 31.54 -24.07 -23.97
N ASN A 876 31.30 -25.35 -24.17
CA ASN A 876 31.97 -26.45 -23.46
C ASN A 876 32.92 -27.28 -24.34
N GLY A 877 32.95 -27.05 -25.66
CA GLY A 877 33.74 -27.82 -26.62
C GLY A 877 33.16 -29.20 -26.97
N ALA A 878 31.99 -29.53 -26.42
CA ALA A 878 31.20 -30.74 -26.69
C ALA A 878 29.72 -30.45 -26.44
N MET A 879 28.82 -31.29 -26.99
CA MET A 879 27.37 -31.19 -26.77
C MET A 879 26.97 -31.70 -25.38
N VAL A 880 27.43 -31.03 -24.32
CA VAL A 880 27.21 -31.42 -22.93
C VAL A 880 26.56 -30.32 -22.10
N ALA A 881 25.55 -30.71 -21.32
CA ALA A 881 25.02 -29.92 -20.20
C ALA A 881 25.85 -30.19 -18.94
N MET A 882 26.01 -29.19 -18.09
CA MET A 882 26.75 -29.35 -16.83
C MET A 882 25.77 -29.48 -15.66
N ARG A 883 25.95 -30.45 -14.76
CA ARG A 883 25.04 -30.70 -13.62
C ARG A 883 25.80 -30.67 -12.29
N PRO A 884 25.32 -29.98 -11.24
CA PRO A 884 26.02 -29.92 -9.96
C PRO A 884 25.96 -31.27 -9.21
N LYS A 885 27.07 -31.66 -8.60
CA LYS A 885 27.20 -32.82 -7.71
C LYS A 885 27.11 -32.41 -6.24
N GLY A 886 26.78 -33.37 -5.38
CA GLY A 886 26.67 -33.16 -3.92
C GLY A 886 27.98 -32.80 -3.20
N ASP A 887 29.12 -32.85 -3.89
CA ASP A 887 30.43 -32.37 -3.41
C ASP A 887 30.79 -30.94 -3.89
N GLY A 888 29.90 -30.29 -4.66
CA GLY A 888 30.11 -28.97 -5.24
C GLY A 888 30.89 -28.97 -6.58
N THR A 889 31.20 -30.13 -7.15
CA THR A 889 31.75 -30.24 -8.51
C THR A 889 30.64 -30.33 -9.57
N PHE A 890 31.00 -30.44 -10.85
CA PHE A 890 30.04 -30.57 -11.95
C PHE A 890 30.29 -31.85 -12.78
N GLU A 891 29.20 -32.56 -13.07
CA GLU A 891 29.11 -33.62 -14.08
C GLU A 891 28.93 -33.00 -15.47
N ALA A 892 29.56 -33.57 -16.49
CA ALA A 892 29.18 -33.31 -17.89
C ALA A 892 28.23 -34.43 -18.34
N VAL A 893 27.01 -34.07 -18.72
CA VAL A 893 26.01 -35.01 -19.27
C VAL A 893 25.84 -34.75 -20.75
N ASP A 894 25.93 -35.80 -21.56
CA ASP A 894 25.71 -35.74 -23.01
C ASP A 894 24.26 -35.36 -23.32
N ILE A 895 24.09 -34.39 -24.22
CA ILE A 895 22.79 -33.94 -24.75
C ILE A 895 22.74 -33.99 -26.28
N SER A 896 23.68 -34.69 -26.92
CA SER A 896 23.71 -34.95 -28.36
C SER A 896 22.59 -35.91 -28.81
N GLY A 897 22.46 -36.10 -30.12
CA GLY A 897 21.45 -37.00 -30.71
C GLY A 897 20.04 -36.41 -30.75
N GLU A 898 19.05 -37.30 -30.71
CA GLU A 898 17.60 -36.99 -30.67
C GLU A 898 17.09 -37.04 -29.22
N TRP A 899 16.03 -36.29 -28.92
CA TRP A 899 15.46 -36.18 -27.58
C TRP A 899 14.05 -36.81 -27.50
N PRO A 900 13.64 -37.38 -26.35
CA PRO A 900 12.30 -37.96 -26.22
C PRO A 900 11.17 -36.96 -26.47
N VAL A 901 10.10 -37.44 -27.11
CA VAL A 901 8.87 -36.68 -27.38
C VAL A 901 7.70 -37.42 -26.72
N LYS A 902 6.90 -36.72 -25.91
CA LYS A 902 5.80 -37.30 -25.11
C LYS A 902 4.57 -36.37 -25.18
N THR A 903 3.36 -36.89 -25.33
CA THR A 903 2.16 -36.04 -25.19
C THR A 903 1.97 -35.66 -23.72
N VAL A 904 1.53 -34.43 -23.42
CA VAL A 904 1.26 -33.97 -22.03
C VAL A 904 0.31 -34.92 -21.31
N HIS A 905 -0.82 -35.23 -21.95
CA HIS A 905 -1.82 -36.17 -21.45
C HIS A 905 -1.24 -37.57 -21.19
N GLY A 906 -0.39 -38.07 -22.08
CA GLY A 906 0.28 -39.37 -21.95
C GLY A 906 1.32 -39.39 -20.82
N ALA A 907 2.05 -38.29 -20.62
CA ALA A 907 3.03 -38.15 -19.56
C ALA A 907 2.39 -38.12 -18.17
N ILE A 908 1.31 -37.35 -18.00
CA ILE A 908 0.51 -37.37 -16.75
C ILE A 908 -0.06 -38.77 -16.52
N SER A 909 -0.59 -39.42 -17.56
CA SER A 909 -1.14 -40.78 -17.47
C SER A 909 -0.10 -41.81 -16.98
N GLN A 910 1.16 -41.68 -17.43
CA GLN A 910 2.27 -42.50 -16.96
C GLN A 910 2.65 -42.18 -15.50
N ALA A 911 2.61 -40.91 -15.10
CA ALA A 911 2.95 -40.49 -13.73
C ALA A 911 1.94 -40.97 -12.67
N ILE A 912 0.64 -41.06 -13.02
CA ILE A 912 -0.44 -41.49 -12.09
C ILE A 912 -0.93 -42.93 -12.31
N GLY A 913 -0.46 -43.61 -13.36
CA GLY A 913 -0.90 -44.97 -13.71
C GLY A 913 -2.37 -45.10 -14.14
N THR A 914 -3.00 -44.01 -14.59
CA THR A 914 -4.42 -43.95 -15.02
C THR A 914 -4.51 -43.16 -16.33
N GLU A 915 -5.28 -43.63 -17.30
CA GLU A 915 -5.43 -42.95 -18.59
C GLU A 915 -6.19 -41.61 -18.46
N ILE A 916 -5.56 -40.54 -18.91
CA ILE A 916 -6.15 -39.22 -19.15
C ILE A 916 -6.06 -38.90 -20.65
N THR A 917 -7.13 -38.35 -21.21
CA THR A 917 -7.20 -37.90 -22.60
C THR A 917 -7.80 -36.49 -22.66
N PRO A 918 -7.73 -35.77 -23.81
CA PRO A 918 -8.43 -34.48 -24.00
C PRO A 918 -9.96 -34.54 -23.90
N ARG A 919 -10.54 -35.70 -23.60
CA ARG A 919 -11.97 -35.95 -23.38
C ARG A 919 -12.30 -36.41 -21.95
N THR A 920 -11.32 -36.43 -21.04
CA THR A 920 -11.55 -36.76 -19.63
C THR A 920 -12.31 -35.62 -18.95
N ASP A 921 -13.39 -35.94 -18.25
CA ASP A 921 -14.26 -34.94 -17.62
C ASP A 921 -13.57 -34.19 -16.47
N VAL A 922 -13.95 -32.92 -16.29
CA VAL A 922 -13.46 -32.03 -15.22
C VAL A 922 -13.63 -32.65 -13.83
N THR A 923 -14.74 -33.33 -13.57
CA THR A 923 -15.00 -34.02 -12.29
C THR A 923 -13.95 -35.10 -12.04
N ARG A 924 -13.60 -35.87 -13.07
CA ARG A 924 -12.62 -36.96 -12.97
C ARG A 924 -11.19 -36.42 -12.84
N LEU A 925 -10.86 -35.30 -13.48
CA LEU A 925 -9.58 -34.62 -13.28
C LEU A 925 -9.42 -34.13 -11.83
N ARG A 926 -10.48 -33.57 -11.24
CA ARG A 926 -10.50 -33.12 -9.84
C ARG A 926 -10.31 -34.27 -8.85
N GLU A 927 -11.03 -35.39 -9.02
CA GLU A 927 -10.81 -36.63 -8.24
C GLU A 927 -9.34 -37.11 -8.29
N LEU A 928 -8.68 -36.98 -9.45
CA LEU A 928 -7.28 -37.37 -9.62
C LEU A 928 -6.31 -36.36 -9.00
N CYS A 929 -6.65 -35.06 -8.98
CA CYS A 929 -5.89 -34.04 -8.26
C CYS A 929 -5.97 -34.25 -6.74
N ASP A 930 -7.19 -34.44 -6.20
CA ASP A 930 -7.43 -34.74 -4.79
C ASP A 930 -6.64 -35.99 -4.34
N ALA A 931 -6.67 -37.06 -5.15
CA ALA A 931 -5.94 -38.30 -4.88
C ALA A 931 -4.40 -38.16 -4.94
N ASN A 932 -3.87 -37.15 -5.64
CA ASN A 932 -2.43 -36.89 -5.76
C ASN A 932 -1.96 -35.67 -4.94
N THR A 933 -2.86 -35.03 -4.16
CA THR A 933 -2.58 -33.80 -3.39
C THR A 933 -2.15 -32.60 -4.26
N ILE A 934 -2.74 -32.47 -5.45
CA ILE A 934 -2.51 -31.34 -6.37
C ILE A 934 -3.62 -30.31 -6.14
N PRO A 935 -3.30 -29.02 -5.89
CA PRO A 935 -4.32 -27.99 -5.72
C PRO A 935 -5.05 -27.68 -7.04
N TYR A 936 -6.27 -27.16 -6.97
CA TYR A 936 -6.98 -26.63 -8.15
C TYR A 936 -8.05 -25.60 -7.75
N GLN A 937 -8.36 -24.67 -8.65
CA GLN A 937 -9.49 -23.76 -8.46
C GLN A 937 -10.80 -24.37 -8.96
N HIS A 938 -11.90 -24.13 -8.25
CA HIS A 938 -13.22 -24.70 -8.61
C HIS A 938 -13.81 -24.08 -9.90
N SER A 939 -13.31 -22.92 -10.30
CA SER A 939 -13.59 -22.20 -11.55
C SER A 939 -12.85 -22.76 -12.77
N TRP A 940 -11.78 -23.55 -12.58
CA TRP A 940 -10.92 -23.99 -13.68
C TRP A 940 -11.57 -25.04 -14.59
N ASP A 941 -11.22 -24.94 -15.87
CA ASP A 941 -11.60 -25.90 -16.91
C ASP A 941 -10.68 -27.14 -16.93
N ALA A 942 -10.93 -28.07 -17.86
CA ALA A 942 -10.14 -29.28 -18.00
C ALA A 942 -8.67 -29.00 -18.41
N GLY A 943 -8.42 -27.95 -19.20
CA GLY A 943 -7.09 -27.62 -19.69
C GLY A 943 -6.20 -27.01 -18.62
N GLN A 944 -6.75 -26.10 -17.82
CA GLN A 944 -6.07 -25.52 -16.65
C GLN A 944 -5.70 -26.58 -15.62
N ILE A 945 -6.60 -27.52 -15.33
CA ILE A 945 -6.31 -28.63 -14.41
C ILE A 945 -5.25 -29.58 -15.00
N VAL A 946 -5.29 -29.87 -16.31
CA VAL A 946 -4.25 -30.69 -16.98
C VAL A 946 -2.88 -29.99 -16.96
N LEU A 947 -2.83 -28.66 -17.04
CA LEU A 947 -1.57 -27.89 -16.92
C LEU A 947 -1.00 -27.96 -15.50
N GLU A 948 -1.81 -27.70 -14.48
CA GLU A 948 -1.40 -27.83 -13.06
C GLU A 948 -0.91 -29.24 -12.73
N MET A 949 -1.57 -30.27 -13.27
CA MET A 949 -1.15 -31.68 -13.14
C MET A 949 0.17 -31.97 -13.88
N TYR A 950 0.41 -31.34 -15.02
CA TYR A 950 1.65 -31.47 -15.78
C TYR A 950 2.85 -30.91 -14.99
N GLU A 951 2.72 -29.71 -14.44
CA GLU A 951 3.77 -29.03 -13.67
C GLU A 951 4.19 -29.89 -12.45
N HIS A 952 3.22 -30.26 -11.60
CA HIS A 952 3.46 -31.00 -10.35
C HIS A 952 3.90 -32.47 -10.49
N LEU A 953 3.55 -33.13 -11.61
CA LEU A 953 3.79 -34.56 -11.81
C LEU A 953 4.86 -34.87 -12.86
N VAL A 954 5.10 -33.97 -13.81
CA VAL A 954 5.89 -34.23 -15.02
C VAL A 954 7.07 -33.27 -15.14
N GLU A 955 6.85 -31.95 -15.13
CA GLU A 955 7.94 -30.96 -15.34
C GLU A 955 9.04 -31.11 -14.28
N ASP A 956 8.68 -30.92 -13.00
CA ASP A 956 9.56 -31.03 -11.82
C ASP A 956 10.44 -32.29 -11.80
N ARG A 957 9.97 -33.37 -12.44
CA ARG A 957 10.55 -34.71 -12.36
C ARG A 957 11.32 -35.12 -13.62
N THR A 958 11.30 -34.29 -14.67
CA THR A 958 11.95 -34.57 -15.96
C THR A 958 13.48 -34.49 -15.82
N GLN A 959 14.19 -35.60 -16.07
CA GLN A 959 15.66 -35.71 -15.84
C GLN A 959 16.52 -35.61 -17.10
N GLU A 960 15.93 -35.58 -18.29
CA GLU A 960 16.62 -35.50 -19.58
C GLU A 960 15.86 -34.50 -20.47
N PRO A 961 16.53 -33.79 -21.40
CA PRO A 961 15.84 -32.90 -22.34
C PRO A 961 14.70 -33.64 -23.06
N THR A 962 13.46 -33.24 -22.79
CA THR A 962 12.24 -33.91 -23.27
C THR A 962 11.28 -32.88 -23.83
N PHE A 963 10.76 -33.13 -25.03
CA PHE A 963 9.68 -32.34 -25.62
C PHE A 963 8.34 -32.90 -25.17
N TYR A 964 7.52 -32.04 -24.55
CA TYR A 964 6.14 -32.34 -24.20
C TYR A 964 5.21 -31.67 -25.20
N ILE A 965 4.40 -32.47 -25.92
CA ILE A 965 3.56 -32.01 -27.04
C ILE A 965 2.06 -32.08 -26.71
N ASP A 966 1.24 -31.43 -27.54
CA ASP A 966 -0.22 -31.53 -27.55
C ASP A 966 -0.87 -31.05 -26.22
N PHE A 967 -0.52 -29.82 -25.84
CA PHE A 967 -1.14 -29.10 -24.72
C PHE A 967 -2.63 -28.80 -24.96
N PRO A 968 -3.46 -28.63 -23.91
CA PRO A 968 -4.86 -28.25 -24.06
C PRO A 968 -5.04 -26.90 -24.79
N THR A 969 -6.11 -26.79 -25.58
CA THR A 969 -6.34 -25.59 -26.42
C THR A 969 -6.67 -24.35 -25.59
N SER A 970 -7.35 -24.50 -24.45
CA SER A 970 -7.79 -23.36 -23.62
C SER A 970 -6.63 -22.63 -22.91
N VAL A 971 -5.52 -23.32 -22.64
CA VAL A 971 -4.29 -22.73 -22.08
C VAL A 971 -3.29 -22.30 -23.16
N SER A 972 -3.70 -22.28 -24.43
CA SER A 972 -2.85 -21.97 -25.59
C SER A 972 -3.48 -20.87 -26.48
N PRO A 973 -3.62 -19.62 -25.98
CA PRO A 973 -4.44 -18.58 -26.62
C PRO A 973 -3.95 -18.11 -27.99
N LEU A 974 -2.65 -18.25 -28.29
CA LEU A 974 -2.01 -17.82 -29.54
C LEU A 974 -1.62 -18.98 -30.48
N THR A 975 -1.85 -20.24 -30.06
CA THR A 975 -1.43 -21.45 -30.79
C THR A 975 -2.58 -22.08 -31.58
N ARG A 976 -2.31 -22.57 -32.78
CA ARG A 976 -3.30 -23.24 -33.63
C ARG A 976 -3.79 -24.56 -33.01
N GLY A 977 -5.09 -24.83 -33.11
CA GLY A 977 -5.68 -26.12 -32.72
C GLY A 977 -5.15 -27.29 -33.55
N HIS A 978 -4.95 -28.46 -32.94
CA HIS A 978 -4.23 -29.56 -33.57
C HIS A 978 -4.96 -30.18 -34.75
N ARG A 979 -4.22 -30.34 -35.87
CA ARG A 979 -4.69 -30.75 -37.21
C ARG A 979 -5.49 -32.06 -37.27
N ARG A 980 -5.49 -32.90 -36.22
CA ARG A 980 -6.18 -34.21 -36.16
C ARG A 980 -6.87 -34.55 -34.84
N ILE A 981 -6.68 -33.76 -33.77
CA ILE A 981 -7.13 -34.13 -32.40
C ILE A 981 -7.82 -32.93 -31.78
N ALA A 982 -9.11 -33.06 -31.48
CA ALA A 982 -9.87 -32.00 -30.82
C ALA A 982 -9.47 -31.87 -29.34
N GLY A 983 -9.47 -30.63 -28.83
CA GLY A 983 -9.16 -30.30 -27.43
C GLY A 983 -7.69 -29.94 -27.17
N VAL A 984 -6.77 -30.23 -28.10
CA VAL A 984 -5.33 -29.90 -27.98
C VAL A 984 -4.85 -28.97 -29.10
N ALA A 985 -3.77 -28.24 -28.83
CA ALA A 985 -3.12 -27.31 -29.73
C ALA A 985 -1.74 -27.83 -30.18
N GLU A 986 -1.24 -27.33 -31.32
CA GLU A 986 0.09 -27.66 -31.85
C GLU A 986 1.18 -26.86 -31.12
N ARG A 987 1.29 -27.12 -29.82
CA ARG A 987 2.29 -26.57 -28.90
C ARG A 987 3.21 -27.68 -28.43
N TRP A 988 4.48 -27.36 -28.23
CA TRP A 988 5.34 -28.13 -27.35
C TRP A 988 6.11 -27.25 -26.38
N ASP A 989 6.45 -27.81 -25.21
CA ASP A 989 7.36 -27.22 -24.22
C ASP A 989 8.54 -28.18 -24.02
N LEU A 990 9.76 -27.64 -23.98
CA LEU A 990 11.00 -28.40 -23.81
C LEU A 990 11.46 -28.30 -22.35
N VAL A 991 11.43 -29.40 -21.61
CA VAL A 991 11.88 -29.43 -20.21
C VAL A 991 13.19 -30.22 -20.08
N ALA A 992 14.11 -29.74 -19.26
CA ALA A 992 15.30 -30.49 -18.87
C ALA A 992 15.69 -30.23 -17.40
N TRP A 993 15.71 -31.29 -16.57
CA TRP A 993 16.03 -31.24 -15.13
C TRP A 993 15.13 -30.29 -14.31
N GLY A 994 13.81 -30.38 -14.48
CA GLY A 994 12.85 -29.55 -13.75
C GLY A 994 12.87 -28.07 -14.14
N VAL A 995 13.18 -27.78 -15.41
CA VAL A 995 13.21 -26.42 -15.97
C VAL A 995 12.75 -26.46 -17.43
N GLU A 996 11.62 -25.83 -17.75
CA GLU A 996 11.22 -25.42 -19.11
C GLU A 996 12.28 -24.50 -19.73
N LEU A 997 12.83 -24.87 -20.89
CA LEU A 997 13.88 -24.14 -21.61
C LEU A 997 13.31 -23.22 -22.71
N GLY A 998 12.11 -23.54 -23.18
CA GLY A 998 11.39 -22.84 -24.24
C GLY A 998 10.18 -23.63 -24.73
N THR A 999 9.36 -22.97 -25.53
CA THR A 999 8.09 -23.45 -26.08
C THR A 999 7.99 -23.08 -27.56
N ALA A 1000 7.24 -23.84 -28.35
CA ALA A 1000 7.01 -23.53 -29.76
C ALA A 1000 5.63 -23.96 -30.26
N TYR A 1001 5.15 -23.25 -31.27
CA TYR A 1001 3.78 -23.30 -31.76
C TYR A 1001 3.75 -23.50 -33.28
N SER A 1002 2.71 -24.16 -33.78
CA SER A 1002 2.15 -23.81 -35.10
C SER A 1002 1.21 -22.62 -34.88
N GLU A 1003 1.46 -21.51 -35.54
CA GLU A 1003 0.83 -20.25 -35.17
C GLU A 1003 -0.65 -20.16 -35.53
N LEU A 1004 -1.43 -19.51 -34.66
CA LEU A 1004 -2.83 -19.18 -34.94
C LEU A 1004 -2.90 -17.98 -35.90
N THR A 1005 -3.01 -18.29 -37.19
CA THR A 1005 -3.10 -17.29 -38.27
C THR A 1005 -4.53 -16.95 -38.70
N ASP A 1006 -5.54 -17.55 -38.06
CA ASP A 1006 -6.96 -17.24 -38.28
C ASP A 1006 -7.35 -16.01 -37.42
N PRO A 1007 -7.63 -14.84 -38.01
CA PRO A 1007 -7.94 -13.63 -37.24
C PRO A 1007 -9.27 -13.71 -36.49
N VAL A 1008 -10.24 -14.53 -36.97
CA VAL A 1008 -11.57 -14.63 -36.35
C VAL A 1008 -11.50 -15.47 -35.07
N GLU A 1009 -10.80 -16.60 -35.13
CA GLU A 1009 -10.51 -17.43 -33.95
C GLU A 1009 -9.53 -16.72 -32.99
N GLN A 1010 -8.54 -15.99 -33.51
CA GLN A 1010 -7.61 -15.23 -32.66
C GLN A 1010 -8.34 -14.09 -31.92
N ARG A 1011 -9.25 -13.37 -32.59
CA ARG A 1011 -10.12 -12.34 -32.00
C ARG A 1011 -11.00 -12.92 -30.91
N ARG A 1012 -11.58 -14.11 -31.10
CA ARG A 1012 -12.36 -14.82 -30.06
C ARG A 1012 -11.51 -15.06 -28.81
N ARG A 1013 -10.31 -15.64 -28.97
CA ARG A 1013 -9.42 -15.96 -27.84
C ARG A 1013 -8.89 -14.74 -27.08
N LEU A 1014 -8.50 -13.68 -27.79
CA LEU A 1014 -8.07 -12.43 -27.13
C LEU A 1014 -9.24 -11.71 -26.45
N THR A 1015 -10.46 -11.82 -26.97
CA THR A 1015 -11.65 -11.34 -26.27
C THR A 1015 -11.89 -12.12 -24.97
N GLU A 1016 -11.72 -13.45 -24.99
CA GLU A 1016 -11.86 -14.30 -23.80
C GLU A 1016 -10.76 -14.00 -22.75
N GLN A 1017 -9.50 -13.81 -23.17
CA GLN A 1017 -8.41 -13.37 -22.28
C GLN A 1017 -8.68 -11.96 -21.68
N SER A 1018 -9.07 -10.99 -22.51
CA SER A 1018 -9.37 -9.63 -22.03
C SER A 1018 -10.55 -9.59 -21.05
N MET A 1019 -11.51 -10.52 -21.17
CA MET A 1019 -12.59 -10.71 -20.19
C MET A 1019 -12.11 -11.35 -18.87
N LEU A 1020 -11.06 -12.17 -18.87
CA LEU A 1020 -10.40 -12.64 -17.63
C LEU A 1020 -9.63 -11.50 -16.96
N ALA A 1021 -8.91 -10.68 -17.73
CA ALA A 1021 -8.22 -9.49 -17.22
C ALA A 1021 -9.22 -8.51 -16.57
N ALA A 1022 -10.36 -8.24 -17.24
CA ALA A 1022 -11.46 -7.46 -16.67
C ALA A 1022 -12.13 -8.12 -15.44
N GLY A 1023 -11.99 -9.45 -15.30
CA GLY A 1023 -12.39 -10.23 -14.13
C GLY A 1023 -11.42 -10.13 -12.94
N GLY A 1024 -10.23 -9.54 -13.13
CA GLY A 1024 -9.21 -9.36 -12.10
C GLY A 1024 -7.99 -10.27 -12.18
N ASP A 1025 -7.80 -10.97 -13.31
CA ASP A 1025 -6.57 -11.70 -13.61
C ASP A 1025 -5.46 -10.72 -14.08
N PRO A 1026 -4.31 -10.60 -13.38
CA PRO A 1026 -3.26 -9.66 -13.74
C PRO A 1026 -2.28 -10.19 -14.81
N GLU A 1027 -2.41 -11.45 -15.23
CA GLU A 1027 -1.52 -12.12 -16.19
C GLU A 1027 -2.20 -12.37 -17.55
N ALA A 1028 -3.53 -12.30 -17.63
CA ALA A 1028 -4.29 -12.49 -18.86
C ALA A 1028 -4.09 -11.34 -19.88
N MET A 1029 -3.97 -11.70 -21.16
CA MET A 1029 -3.64 -10.75 -22.25
C MET A 1029 -4.71 -9.68 -22.50
N GLU A 1030 -4.26 -8.46 -22.82
CA GLU A 1030 -5.13 -7.39 -23.36
C GLU A 1030 -5.48 -7.63 -24.85
N LEU A 1031 -6.55 -6.98 -25.32
CA LEU A 1031 -7.01 -7.08 -26.72
C LEU A 1031 -6.25 -6.10 -27.63
N ASP A 1032 -5.23 -6.60 -28.34
CA ASP A 1032 -4.49 -5.85 -29.36
C ASP A 1032 -5.25 -5.85 -30.71
N GLU A 1033 -6.03 -4.79 -30.96
CA GLU A 1033 -6.78 -4.61 -32.21
C GLU A 1033 -5.88 -4.37 -33.45
N ASP A 1034 -4.70 -3.79 -33.29
CA ASP A 1034 -3.75 -3.58 -34.40
C ASP A 1034 -3.10 -4.91 -34.82
N PHE A 1035 -2.83 -5.81 -33.87
CA PHE A 1035 -2.42 -7.18 -34.15
C PHE A 1035 -3.51 -7.95 -34.90
N LEU A 1036 -4.76 -7.83 -34.48
CA LEU A 1036 -5.88 -8.48 -35.17
C LEU A 1036 -6.06 -7.91 -36.59
N GLN A 1037 -5.98 -6.58 -36.77
CA GLN A 1037 -5.99 -5.97 -38.10
C GLN A 1037 -4.82 -6.45 -38.98
N ALA A 1038 -3.64 -6.68 -38.40
CA ALA A 1038 -2.52 -7.27 -39.14
C ALA A 1038 -2.81 -8.72 -39.56
N LEU A 1039 -3.40 -9.56 -38.70
CA LEU A 1039 -3.82 -10.91 -39.08
C LEU A 1039 -4.95 -10.91 -40.13
N GLU A 1040 -5.83 -9.91 -40.12
CA GLU A 1040 -6.86 -9.69 -41.15
C GLU A 1040 -6.26 -9.35 -42.53
N HIS A 1041 -5.00 -8.91 -42.60
CA HIS A 1041 -4.21 -8.82 -43.84
C HIS A 1041 -3.53 -10.14 -44.27
N ALA A 1042 -3.82 -11.24 -43.57
CA ALA A 1042 -3.35 -12.62 -43.77
C ALA A 1042 -1.85 -12.88 -43.48
N MET A 1043 -1.61 -13.56 -42.35
CA MET A 1043 -0.30 -14.14 -42.02
C MET A 1043 -0.12 -15.51 -42.72
N PRO A 1044 1.05 -15.82 -43.31
CA PRO A 1044 1.32 -17.17 -43.82
C PRO A 1044 1.32 -18.19 -42.67
N PRO A 1045 1.00 -19.48 -42.92
CA PRO A 1045 1.14 -20.53 -41.90
C PRO A 1045 2.61 -20.59 -41.43
N THR A 1046 2.83 -20.41 -40.14
CA THR A 1046 4.16 -20.20 -39.55
C THR A 1046 4.36 -21.11 -38.35
N GLY A 1047 5.61 -21.55 -38.15
CA GLY A 1047 6.08 -22.11 -36.89
C GLY A 1047 6.84 -21.03 -36.11
N GLY A 1048 6.51 -20.82 -34.84
CA GLY A 1048 7.20 -19.89 -33.95
C GLY A 1048 7.79 -20.59 -32.73
N LEU A 1049 8.95 -20.12 -32.26
CA LEU A 1049 9.72 -20.65 -31.15
C LEU A 1049 10.06 -19.50 -30.18
N GLY A 1050 9.75 -19.66 -28.90
CA GLY A 1050 10.28 -18.86 -27.80
C GLY A 1050 11.21 -19.67 -26.90
N MET A 1051 12.38 -19.12 -26.57
CA MET A 1051 13.41 -19.85 -25.81
C MET A 1051 14.11 -18.95 -24.79
N GLY A 1052 14.13 -19.37 -23.53
CA GLY A 1052 14.78 -18.66 -22.44
C GLY A 1052 16.30 -18.76 -22.53
N VAL A 1053 16.96 -17.80 -23.15
CA VAL A 1053 18.44 -17.79 -23.34
C VAL A 1053 19.17 -17.87 -22.00
N ASP A 1054 18.65 -17.22 -20.96
CA ASP A 1054 19.14 -17.36 -19.59
C ASP A 1054 19.08 -18.80 -19.08
N ARG A 1055 17.94 -19.50 -19.27
CA ARG A 1055 17.75 -20.90 -18.87
C ARG A 1055 18.61 -21.87 -19.70
N VAL A 1056 18.85 -21.58 -20.98
CA VAL A 1056 19.82 -22.32 -21.82
C VAL A 1056 21.26 -22.14 -21.32
N VAL A 1057 21.65 -20.94 -20.88
CA VAL A 1057 22.98 -20.72 -20.25
C VAL A 1057 23.07 -21.43 -18.90
N MET A 1058 21.98 -21.49 -18.11
CA MET A 1058 21.93 -22.30 -16.88
C MET A 1058 22.16 -23.79 -17.18
N LEU A 1059 21.49 -24.35 -18.20
CA LEU A 1059 21.66 -25.74 -18.65
C LEU A 1059 23.11 -26.07 -19.01
N ILE A 1060 23.72 -25.22 -19.83
CA ILE A 1060 25.07 -25.41 -20.38
C ILE A 1060 26.16 -25.22 -19.32
N THR A 1061 25.91 -24.44 -18.27
CA THR A 1061 26.91 -24.14 -17.21
C THR A 1061 26.64 -24.84 -15.86
N GLY A 1062 25.46 -25.41 -15.66
CA GLY A 1062 25.00 -26.00 -14.39
C GLY A 1062 24.71 -24.98 -13.28
N ARG A 1063 24.64 -23.69 -13.63
CA ARG A 1063 24.56 -22.57 -12.68
C ARG A 1063 23.15 -21.98 -12.61
N SER A 1064 22.85 -21.30 -11.50
CA SER A 1064 21.59 -20.55 -11.34
C SER A 1064 21.56 -19.28 -12.21
N ILE A 1065 20.37 -18.74 -12.52
CA ILE A 1065 20.23 -17.49 -13.29
C ILE A 1065 21.01 -16.32 -12.64
N ARG A 1066 21.08 -16.33 -11.31
CA ARG A 1066 21.78 -15.33 -10.51
C ARG A 1066 23.30 -15.49 -10.50
N GLU A 1067 23.84 -16.57 -11.05
CA GLU A 1067 25.27 -16.78 -11.31
C GLU A 1067 25.64 -16.55 -12.77
N THR A 1068 24.75 -16.87 -13.72
CA THR A 1068 24.95 -16.68 -15.16
C THR A 1068 24.71 -15.24 -15.62
N LEU A 1069 23.91 -14.46 -14.88
CA LEU A 1069 23.79 -13.01 -15.07
C LEU A 1069 24.98 -12.26 -14.41
N PRO A 1070 25.58 -11.27 -15.09
CA PRO A 1070 26.58 -10.39 -14.48
C PRO A 1070 26.00 -9.63 -13.28
N PHE A 1071 24.87 -8.96 -13.49
CA PHE A 1071 24.22 -8.09 -12.52
C PHE A 1071 22.71 -8.42 -12.42
N PRO A 1072 22.33 -9.56 -11.85
CA PRO A 1072 20.92 -9.89 -11.62
C PRO A 1072 20.32 -8.98 -10.53
N LEU A 1073 18.99 -8.91 -10.47
CA LEU A 1073 18.34 -8.03 -9.52
C LEU A 1073 18.52 -8.52 -8.06
N VAL A 1074 18.72 -7.56 -7.16
CA VAL A 1074 18.87 -7.78 -5.72
C VAL A 1074 17.96 -6.83 -4.97
N LYS A 1075 17.24 -7.35 -3.96
CA LYS A 1075 16.45 -6.50 -3.06
C LYS A 1075 17.37 -5.46 -2.40
N PRO A 1076 16.97 -4.18 -2.29
CA PRO A 1076 17.70 -3.18 -1.51
C PRO A 1076 17.97 -3.64 -0.07
N ARG A 1077 18.92 -2.98 0.61
CA ARG A 1077 19.24 -3.19 2.02
C ARG A 1077 18.71 -2.03 2.85
#